data_AF-A0A7W5EIJ3-F1
#
_entry.id   AF-A0A7W5EIJ3-F1
#
_cell.length_a   1.000
_cell.length_b   1.000
_cell.length_c   1.000
_cell.angle_alpha   90.00
_cell.angle_beta   90.00
_cell.angle_gamma   90.00
#
_symmetry.space_group_name_H-M   'P 1'
#
loop_
_entity.id
_entity.type
_entity.pdbx_description
1 polymer ?
#
loop_
_entity_poly.entity_id
_entity_poly.type
_entity_poly.pdbx_seq_one_letter_code
_entity_poly.pdbx_strand_id
1 'polypeptide(L)'
;MAKGNEGHEVWIALNGSMPDSVGTLRDMFDGVIPPERIVAWESLVPTASMHAANHSRNAAAELLRESFLESLHADVILTASMVDGWVDSVVTSVPAHSRALQVAILFDLIPLVMPDIYLGSDGIRPWYMRKLDHLKRCDLLLGISEATRQEAMQLLDVDAAKVVNISAAVDGIFRVLPDATVASVGRKHGIERSFVMYAGGFDHRKNLASLIKAYAALSPAVRAEHQLALVGNIAPKELGELTAVREQAGLHESDVVFTGFVSDAELIKLYNACSLYIFPSTHEGFGLPALEAMSCGAVVLGSNTTSLPEVINSPEALFDPLDIADITASMHRGLTDEAFRQRAREHAARQIKGFSWEASAAKAWAAITAAAHAHRHRPEAASISTSAPVVAVLASQALDVAAIASIQARAPSHVDVYGDLNHTGFVSASFPEGWKKKALSTLESSPFHELFMQVHDDAAAAPLLLAAKGMNATLLPTGEGVTQALRELEVVDRRMLVGLIYRAKGYAALHRVAGPIAADAFADLTSHDLKYADPAWLNASHEPIPASSGRVDVRSLVDRLAAVPHIDRWDDDDLARLAMAVSRNQPRAQSQKTVFVDISHLVIEDALTGIQRVVRHIVAEMMALPPEGYRVEPVYINDDGIFRYARSYCQKRFFPELPIPDDEPVTFMSGDIFVGLDLAAHLVPYLRDTYVWMRSRGVQIHFVVYDLLPLLRPDCFDEAGLPTFRRWYEAVAELSDGIICISRTVADEFRTWLDQSMPARGRPVKIGYFHLGADLVPTAEPAMLDGAVGLDLGGRPSFLMVGTIEPRKGHAQTLDAFDILWSTGHNVNLILVGKPGWRVDELVLRLRNHPEAGRRLFWLERADDRQLIAMYHTASALLAASEGEGFGLPLIEAAQYGLPIIARDLPVFKEVAGEHAHYFSGMEPEGMASSIIAWLDLYAAGEAPASTGMPWLTWQQSARQLEGVAVHGNWYQSWTPGSYRRFGASDYRAQTSTGILRRCSRQADGSPGVLFGTPEFPVASGTYELRLHGKRHSPAGVAWVDVEAHAGSWRLESTALHGDAGYLGKLNVNVPEDVLDFRIRVMVDGAADVVFHGLELVPAHRPEVRAGAS
;
A
#
# COMPACT_ATOMS: atom_id res chain seq x y z
N MET A 1 8.59 -23.70 -0.69
CA MET A 1 9.61 -23.59 0.39
C MET A 1 9.07 -22.85 1.62
N ALA A 2 8.66 -21.57 1.53
CA ALA A 2 8.18 -20.81 2.71
C ALA A 2 7.03 -21.48 3.49
N LYS A 3 5.99 -21.99 2.79
CA LYS A 3 4.86 -22.71 3.41
C LYS A 3 5.23 -24.01 4.14
N GLY A 4 6.36 -24.62 3.76
CA GLY A 4 6.88 -25.87 4.34
C GLY A 4 8.34 -25.66 4.70
N ASN A 5 8.60 -24.87 5.73
CA ASN A 5 9.93 -24.42 6.12
C ASN A 5 10.75 -25.46 6.88
N GLU A 6 10.21 -26.66 7.15
CA GLU A 6 10.89 -27.75 7.86
C GLU A 6 11.52 -27.35 9.21
N GLY A 7 10.93 -26.34 9.88
CA GLY A 7 11.43 -25.80 11.15
C GLY A 7 12.52 -24.73 11.02
N HIS A 8 12.93 -24.38 9.79
CA HIS A 8 13.86 -23.28 9.51
C HIS A 8 13.17 -21.91 9.60
N GLU A 9 13.94 -20.92 10.04
CA GLU A 9 13.53 -19.53 9.97
C GLU A 9 13.76 -18.98 8.55
N VAL A 10 12.69 -18.54 7.89
CA VAL A 10 12.76 -18.07 6.49
C VAL A 10 12.59 -16.55 6.44
N TRP A 11 13.55 -15.90 5.80
CA TRP A 11 13.54 -14.47 5.52
C TRP A 11 13.48 -14.24 4.01
N ILE A 12 12.86 -13.14 3.60
CA ILE A 12 12.80 -12.71 2.20
C ILE A 12 13.46 -11.35 2.08
N ALA A 13 14.54 -11.27 1.29
CA ALA A 13 15.19 -10.01 0.95
C ALA A 13 14.78 -9.55 -0.46
N LEU A 14 14.10 -8.41 -0.54
CA LEU A 14 13.56 -7.83 -1.76
C LEU A 14 14.38 -6.61 -2.21
N ASN A 15 14.39 -6.31 -3.52
CA ASN A 15 15.01 -5.10 -4.04
C ASN A 15 14.07 -3.90 -3.83
N GLY A 16 14.35 -3.07 -2.82
CA GLY A 16 13.58 -1.89 -2.43
C GLY A 16 13.50 -0.80 -3.52
N SER A 17 14.39 -0.83 -4.50
CA SER A 17 14.32 0.04 -5.67
C SER A 17 13.31 -0.42 -6.73
N MET A 18 12.54 -1.48 -6.44
CA MET A 18 11.40 -1.97 -7.24
C MET A 18 10.13 -1.97 -6.37
N PRO A 19 9.64 -0.79 -5.95
CA PRO A 19 8.65 -0.67 -4.88
C PRO A 19 7.31 -1.35 -5.20
N ASP A 20 6.87 -1.34 -6.47
CA ASP A 20 5.64 -2.03 -6.91
C ASP A 20 5.74 -3.55 -6.75
N SER A 21 6.87 -4.13 -7.18
CA SER A 21 7.15 -5.56 -7.03
C SER A 21 7.26 -5.94 -5.56
N VAL A 22 7.91 -5.10 -4.75
CA VAL A 22 8.06 -5.34 -3.31
C VAL A 22 6.70 -5.35 -2.62
N GLY A 23 5.82 -4.38 -2.92
CA GLY A 23 4.46 -4.34 -2.37
C GLY A 23 3.68 -5.61 -2.71
N THR A 24 3.70 -6.02 -3.98
CA THR A 24 3.02 -7.23 -4.46
C THR A 24 3.57 -8.49 -3.78
N LEU A 25 4.89 -8.62 -3.62
CA LEU A 25 5.51 -9.77 -2.98
C LEU A 25 5.22 -9.81 -1.48
N ARG A 26 5.24 -8.66 -0.78
CA ARG A 26 4.82 -8.58 0.63
C ARG A 26 3.39 -9.08 0.80
N ASP A 27 2.49 -8.66 -0.08
CA ASP A 27 1.08 -9.09 -0.05
C ASP A 27 0.96 -10.60 -0.33
N MET A 28 1.77 -11.16 -1.25
CA MET A 28 1.76 -12.60 -1.57
C MET A 28 2.27 -13.48 -0.41
N PHE A 29 3.19 -12.97 0.41
CA PHE A 29 3.75 -13.68 1.57
C PHE A 29 3.02 -13.37 2.89
N ASP A 30 2.01 -12.51 2.88
CA ASP A 30 1.19 -12.23 4.05
C ASP A 30 0.53 -13.52 4.58
N GLY A 31 0.56 -13.71 5.89
CA GLY A 31 0.13 -14.94 6.56
C GLY A 31 1.00 -16.18 6.32
N VAL A 32 2.03 -16.12 5.45
CA VAL A 32 3.01 -17.20 5.24
C VAL A 32 4.32 -16.92 5.96
N ILE A 33 4.79 -15.68 5.91
CA ILE A 33 6.01 -15.23 6.58
C ILE A 33 5.66 -13.98 7.42
N PRO A 34 6.16 -13.88 8.67
CA PRO A 34 5.96 -12.68 9.46
C PRO A 34 6.46 -11.41 8.72
N PRO A 35 5.70 -10.29 8.71
CA PRO A 35 6.05 -9.08 7.96
C PRO A 35 7.45 -8.54 8.25
N GLU A 36 7.93 -8.70 9.49
CA GLU A 36 9.26 -8.30 9.95
C GLU A 36 10.41 -9.10 9.33
N ARG A 37 10.13 -10.29 8.77
CA ARG A 37 11.12 -11.13 8.06
C ARG A 37 11.12 -10.91 6.56
N ILE A 38 10.29 -10.00 6.06
CA ILE A 38 10.34 -9.53 4.67
C ILE A 38 11.08 -8.20 4.67
N VAL A 39 12.35 -8.22 4.30
CA VAL A 39 13.23 -7.04 4.33
C VAL A 39 13.49 -6.56 2.92
N ALA A 40 13.79 -5.27 2.77
CA ALA A 40 14.12 -4.68 1.48
C ALA A 40 15.48 -3.97 1.55
N TRP A 41 16.29 -4.15 0.51
CA TRP A 41 17.57 -3.45 0.35
C TRP A 41 17.46 -2.44 -0.80
N GLU A 42 18.07 -1.27 -0.64
CA GLU A 42 18.09 -0.20 -1.63
C GLU A 42 19.28 -0.38 -2.58
N SER A 43 18.98 -0.39 -3.88
CA SER A 43 19.96 -0.44 -4.97
C SER A 43 20.25 0.96 -5.51
N LEU A 44 21.15 1.03 -6.48
CA LEU A 44 21.22 2.13 -7.44
C LEU A 44 20.30 1.81 -8.61
N VAL A 45 19.66 2.83 -9.19
CA VAL A 45 18.80 2.70 -10.38
C VAL A 45 19.06 3.90 -11.29
N PRO A 46 19.21 3.72 -12.62
CA PRO A 46 19.13 2.44 -13.35
C PRO A 46 20.42 1.59 -13.26
N THR A 47 20.28 0.25 -13.33
CA THR A 47 21.41 -0.71 -13.30
C THR A 47 21.43 -1.70 -14.47
N ALA A 48 20.56 -1.52 -15.47
CA ALA A 48 20.50 -2.38 -16.66
C ALA A 48 21.86 -2.43 -17.38
N SER A 49 22.43 -3.63 -17.47
CA SER A 49 23.81 -3.86 -17.94
C SER A 49 23.99 -3.66 -19.44
N MET A 50 22.90 -3.67 -20.22
CA MET A 50 22.94 -3.37 -21.66
C MET A 50 23.44 -1.94 -21.95
N HIS A 51 23.36 -1.04 -20.97
CA HIS A 51 23.89 0.30 -21.07
C HIS A 51 25.23 0.40 -20.33
N ALA A 52 26.31 0.69 -21.07
CA ALA A 52 27.66 0.83 -20.51
C ALA A 52 27.77 1.87 -19.38
N ALA A 53 26.96 2.93 -19.43
CA ALA A 53 26.90 3.96 -18.39
C ALA A 53 26.50 3.41 -17.00
N ASN A 54 25.82 2.26 -16.95
CA ASN A 54 25.36 1.64 -15.71
C ASN A 54 26.36 0.64 -15.12
N HIS A 55 27.50 0.36 -15.79
CA HIS A 55 28.42 -0.70 -15.34
C HIS A 55 29.05 -0.39 -13.97
N SER A 56 29.40 0.87 -13.71
CA SER A 56 29.89 1.29 -12.38
C SER A 56 28.77 1.27 -11.34
N ARG A 57 27.55 1.69 -11.69
CA ARG A 57 26.37 1.60 -10.80
C ARG A 57 26.05 0.15 -10.44
N ASN A 58 26.16 -0.76 -11.40
CA ASN A 58 25.95 -2.19 -11.20
C ASN A 58 26.96 -2.75 -10.19
N ALA A 59 28.26 -2.47 -10.37
CA ALA A 59 29.30 -2.90 -9.42
C ALA A 59 29.10 -2.34 -8.00
N ALA A 60 28.71 -1.07 -7.87
CA ALA A 60 28.38 -0.48 -6.57
C ALA A 60 27.12 -1.11 -5.94
N ALA A 61 26.10 -1.39 -6.74
CA ALA A 61 24.88 -2.06 -6.28
C ALA A 61 25.12 -3.52 -5.85
N GLU A 62 26.05 -4.25 -6.50
CA GLU A 62 26.49 -5.58 -6.05
C GLU A 62 27.10 -5.50 -4.64
N LEU A 63 27.97 -4.53 -4.38
CA LEU A 63 28.55 -4.31 -3.05
C LEU A 63 27.50 -3.95 -1.99
N LEU A 64 26.53 -3.09 -2.34
CA LEU A 64 25.42 -2.75 -1.46
C LEU A 64 24.56 -3.98 -1.11
N ARG A 65 24.23 -4.79 -2.11
CA ARG A 65 23.47 -6.04 -1.93
C ARG A 65 24.22 -7.02 -1.03
N GLU A 66 25.47 -7.31 -1.36
CA GLU A 66 26.30 -8.25 -0.60
C GLU A 66 26.42 -7.80 0.86
N SER A 67 26.71 -6.51 1.07
CA SER A 67 26.83 -5.94 2.39
C SER A 67 25.54 -6.02 3.20
N PHE A 68 24.39 -5.75 2.58
CA PHE A 68 23.09 -5.88 3.22
C PHE A 68 22.81 -7.34 3.63
N LEU A 69 23.03 -8.28 2.71
CA LEU A 69 22.75 -9.70 2.95
C LEU A 69 23.65 -10.28 4.05
N GLU A 70 24.94 -9.93 4.09
CA GLU A 70 25.86 -10.33 5.18
C GLU A 70 25.44 -9.76 6.54
N SER A 71 24.82 -8.56 6.56
CA SER A 71 24.32 -7.92 7.77
C SER A 71 23.15 -8.65 8.43
N LEU A 72 22.45 -9.51 7.67
CA LEU A 72 21.34 -10.33 8.18
C LEU A 72 21.84 -11.57 8.95
N HIS A 73 23.14 -11.90 8.85
CA HIS A 73 23.74 -13.06 9.50
C HIS A 73 23.04 -14.40 9.20
N ALA A 74 22.53 -14.56 7.98
CA ALA A 74 21.88 -15.78 7.57
C ALA A 74 22.86 -16.97 7.52
N ASP A 75 22.40 -18.17 7.90
CA ASP A 75 23.14 -19.42 7.70
C ASP A 75 23.24 -19.80 6.20
N VAL A 76 22.18 -19.49 5.44
CA VAL A 76 22.02 -19.85 4.03
C VAL A 76 21.41 -18.68 3.28
N ILE A 77 21.96 -18.36 2.10
CA ILE A 77 21.41 -17.36 1.18
C ILE A 77 21.01 -18.04 -0.11
N LEU A 78 19.70 -18.10 -0.37
CA LEU A 78 19.15 -18.63 -1.61
C LEU A 78 18.86 -17.48 -2.60
N THR A 79 19.60 -17.45 -3.70
CA THR A 79 19.31 -16.56 -4.83
C THR A 79 18.39 -17.27 -5.83
N ALA A 80 17.13 -16.83 -5.91
CA ALA A 80 16.09 -17.48 -6.70
C ALA A 80 16.32 -17.40 -8.23
N SER A 81 17.05 -16.38 -8.70
CA SER A 81 17.53 -16.26 -10.08
C SER A 81 18.84 -15.50 -10.09
N MET A 82 19.86 -16.05 -10.75
CA MET A 82 21.19 -15.42 -10.84
C MET A 82 21.37 -14.61 -12.12
N VAL A 83 20.64 -14.96 -13.20
CA VAL A 83 20.88 -14.46 -14.56
C VAL A 83 19.81 -13.44 -14.96
N ASP A 84 19.72 -12.36 -14.18
CA ASP A 84 18.88 -11.18 -14.47
C ASP A 84 19.75 -9.90 -14.48
N GLY A 85 19.20 -8.77 -14.95
CA GLY A 85 19.91 -7.47 -14.94
C GLY A 85 20.53 -7.05 -16.27
N TRP A 86 20.22 -7.71 -17.39
CA TRP A 86 20.68 -7.26 -18.71
C TRP A 86 19.88 -6.04 -19.18
N VAL A 87 18.55 -6.16 -19.22
CA VAL A 87 17.62 -5.11 -19.68
C VAL A 87 16.93 -4.38 -18.53
N ASP A 88 16.83 -5.02 -17.37
CA ASP A 88 16.17 -4.50 -16.17
C ASP A 88 17.20 -4.06 -15.11
N SER A 89 16.72 -3.44 -14.03
CA SER A 89 17.57 -2.98 -12.92
C SER A 89 17.73 -4.00 -11.79
N VAL A 90 17.64 -5.30 -12.10
CA VAL A 90 17.94 -6.37 -11.14
C VAL A 90 19.44 -6.50 -10.97
N VAL A 91 19.88 -6.58 -9.71
CA VAL A 91 21.28 -6.83 -9.36
C VAL A 91 21.35 -8.05 -8.46
N THR A 92 22.18 -9.00 -8.89
CA THR A 92 22.44 -10.28 -8.24
C THR A 92 23.92 -10.54 -8.29
N SER A 93 24.47 -10.95 -7.15
CA SER A 93 25.87 -11.29 -7.01
C SER A 93 26.05 -12.30 -5.87
N VAL A 94 27.22 -12.91 -5.86
CA VAL A 94 27.71 -13.82 -4.84
C VAL A 94 29.09 -13.29 -4.44
N PRO A 95 29.29 -12.91 -3.17
CA PRO A 95 30.56 -12.34 -2.73
C PRO A 95 31.67 -13.40 -2.87
N ALA A 96 32.91 -12.95 -3.02
CA ALA A 96 34.05 -13.87 -3.10
C ALA A 96 34.22 -14.73 -1.83
N HIS A 97 33.85 -14.16 -0.69
CA HIS A 97 33.84 -14.82 0.61
C HIS A 97 32.55 -14.45 1.34
N SER A 98 31.77 -15.45 1.72
CA SER A 98 30.56 -15.31 2.56
C SER A 98 30.69 -16.22 3.78
N ARG A 99 30.08 -15.81 4.89
CA ARG A 99 29.87 -16.73 6.03
C ARG A 99 28.74 -17.70 5.76
N ALA A 100 27.71 -17.24 5.04
CA ALA A 100 26.53 -18.02 4.71
C ALA A 100 26.83 -19.00 3.57
N LEU A 101 26.15 -20.15 3.58
CA LEU A 101 26.11 -21.06 2.46
C LEU A 101 25.40 -20.37 1.28
N GLN A 102 26.07 -20.21 0.15
CA GLN A 102 25.52 -19.55 -1.04
C GLN A 102 24.82 -20.57 -1.93
N VAL A 103 23.52 -20.40 -2.14
CA VAL A 103 22.69 -21.32 -2.92
C VAL A 103 22.01 -20.56 -4.06
N ALA A 104 21.94 -21.15 -5.25
CA ALA A 104 21.20 -20.56 -6.37
C ALA A 104 20.34 -21.59 -7.10
N ILE A 105 19.19 -21.16 -7.61
CA ILE A 105 18.40 -21.97 -8.56
C ILE A 105 19.02 -21.81 -9.95
N LEU A 106 19.26 -22.94 -10.62
CA LEU A 106 19.77 -22.99 -11.98
C LEU A 106 18.64 -23.43 -12.92
N PHE A 107 18.18 -22.52 -13.77
CA PHE A 107 17.13 -22.79 -14.74
C PHE A 107 17.68 -23.51 -15.99
N ASP A 108 18.59 -22.87 -16.70
CA ASP A 108 19.24 -23.42 -17.89
C ASP A 108 20.58 -22.75 -18.19
N LEU A 109 21.32 -23.33 -19.14
CA LEU A 109 22.56 -22.79 -19.70
C LEU A 109 22.46 -22.62 -21.23
N ILE A 110 21.24 -22.40 -21.75
CA ILE A 110 20.96 -22.29 -23.19
C ILE A 110 21.90 -21.31 -23.89
N PRO A 111 22.20 -20.11 -23.35
CA PRO A 111 23.12 -19.19 -24.01
C PRO A 111 24.55 -19.73 -24.17
N LEU A 112 25.03 -20.66 -23.31
CA LEU A 112 26.31 -21.36 -23.53
C LEU A 112 26.21 -22.44 -24.59
N VAL A 113 25.06 -23.13 -24.69
CA VAL A 113 24.83 -24.18 -25.68
C VAL A 113 24.70 -23.58 -27.08
N MET A 114 24.08 -22.40 -27.19
CA MET A 114 23.82 -21.70 -28.46
C MET A 114 24.41 -20.28 -28.48
N PRO A 115 25.75 -20.13 -28.38
CA PRO A 115 26.38 -18.83 -28.19
C PRO A 115 26.23 -17.89 -29.39
N ASP A 116 26.10 -18.44 -30.60
CA ASP A 116 25.93 -17.63 -31.82
C ASP A 116 24.56 -16.96 -31.90
N ILE A 117 23.57 -17.51 -31.18
CA ILE A 117 22.19 -17.01 -31.15
C ILE A 117 22.02 -16.00 -30.01
N TYR A 118 22.45 -16.36 -28.80
CA TYR A 118 22.15 -15.57 -27.60
C TYR A 118 23.31 -14.67 -27.14
N LEU A 119 24.55 -14.94 -27.57
CA LEU A 119 25.75 -14.21 -27.12
C LEU A 119 26.43 -13.43 -28.26
N GLY A 120 25.67 -13.10 -29.31
CA GLY A 120 26.15 -12.38 -30.49
C GLY A 120 26.14 -10.84 -30.37
N SER A 121 25.33 -10.27 -29.48
CA SER A 121 25.25 -8.81 -29.30
C SER A 121 26.41 -8.26 -28.46
N ASP A 122 26.82 -7.03 -28.73
CA ASP A 122 27.89 -6.38 -27.98
C ASP A 122 27.55 -6.27 -26.48
N GLY A 123 28.50 -6.63 -25.63
CA GLY A 123 28.36 -6.53 -24.16
C GLY A 123 27.61 -7.68 -23.47
N ILE A 124 26.74 -8.43 -24.14
CA ILE A 124 25.95 -9.50 -23.49
C ILE A 124 26.84 -10.68 -23.07
N ARG A 125 27.81 -11.05 -23.92
CA ARG A 125 28.74 -12.14 -23.64
C ARG A 125 29.56 -11.91 -22.37
N PRO A 126 30.30 -10.79 -22.19
CA PRO A 126 31.03 -10.55 -20.95
C PRO A 126 30.10 -10.43 -19.74
N TRP A 127 28.90 -9.86 -19.89
CA TRP A 127 27.91 -9.83 -18.81
C TRP A 127 27.48 -11.23 -18.37
N TYR A 128 27.11 -12.09 -19.33
CA TYR A 128 26.64 -13.44 -19.05
C TYR A 128 27.75 -14.29 -18.42
N MET A 129 28.98 -14.22 -18.94
CA MET A 129 30.13 -14.92 -18.35
C MET A 129 30.37 -14.52 -16.88
N ARG A 130 30.23 -13.24 -16.53
CA ARG A 130 30.28 -12.78 -15.13
C ARG A 130 29.16 -13.39 -14.28
N LYS A 131 27.94 -13.52 -14.80
CA LYS A 131 26.84 -14.20 -14.08
C LYS A 131 27.16 -15.69 -13.86
N LEU A 132 27.80 -16.35 -14.83
CA LEU A 132 28.30 -17.71 -14.65
C LEU A 132 29.38 -17.79 -13.58
N ASP A 133 30.26 -16.80 -13.46
CA ASP A 133 31.26 -16.76 -12.38
C ASP A 133 30.60 -16.67 -10.99
N HIS A 134 29.44 -16.02 -10.87
CA HIS A 134 28.65 -16.02 -9.63
C HIS A 134 28.00 -17.38 -9.36
N LEU A 135 27.44 -18.05 -10.39
CA LEU A 135 26.92 -19.41 -10.26
C LEU A 135 28.02 -20.39 -9.82
N LYS A 136 29.23 -20.29 -10.40
CA LYS A 136 30.38 -21.09 -10.02
C LYS A 136 30.86 -20.82 -8.60
N ARG A 137 30.62 -19.63 -8.05
CA ARG A 137 30.93 -19.25 -6.66
C ARG A 137 29.92 -19.76 -5.63
N CYS A 138 28.70 -20.09 -6.01
CA CYS A 138 27.72 -20.69 -5.08
C CYS A 138 28.28 -21.98 -4.46
N ASP A 139 27.87 -22.35 -3.27
CA ASP A 139 28.22 -23.65 -2.66
C ASP A 139 27.31 -24.78 -3.13
N LEU A 140 26.06 -24.45 -3.50
CA LEU A 140 25.05 -25.39 -3.99
C LEU A 140 24.22 -24.75 -5.12
N LEU A 141 23.99 -25.52 -6.18
CA LEU A 141 23.09 -25.17 -7.29
C LEU A 141 21.88 -26.12 -7.27
N LEU A 142 20.69 -25.56 -7.39
CA LEU A 142 19.44 -26.30 -7.46
C LEU A 142 18.95 -26.29 -8.90
N GLY A 143 19.26 -27.33 -9.66
CA GLY A 143 18.84 -27.49 -11.05
C GLY A 143 17.36 -27.88 -11.14
N ILE A 144 16.63 -27.29 -12.08
CA ILE A 144 15.20 -27.59 -12.26
C ILE A 144 14.94 -28.92 -12.99
N SER A 145 15.98 -29.59 -13.50
CA SER A 145 15.87 -30.77 -14.35
C SER A 145 17.18 -31.58 -14.31
N GLU A 146 17.16 -32.86 -14.71
CA GLU A 146 18.39 -33.65 -14.79
C GLU A 146 19.25 -33.18 -15.97
N ALA A 147 18.63 -32.75 -17.07
CA ALA A 147 19.33 -32.17 -18.20
C ALA A 147 20.15 -30.93 -17.77
N THR A 148 19.53 -30.00 -17.04
CA THR A 148 20.21 -28.80 -16.51
C THR A 148 21.33 -29.18 -15.53
N ARG A 149 21.15 -30.21 -14.69
CA ARG A 149 22.21 -30.70 -13.78
C ARG A 149 23.42 -31.21 -14.56
N GLN A 150 23.21 -32.02 -15.61
CA GLN A 150 24.29 -32.55 -16.44
C GLN A 150 25.01 -31.43 -17.21
N GLU A 151 24.27 -30.47 -17.76
CA GLU A 151 24.85 -29.30 -18.43
C GLU A 151 25.68 -28.44 -17.48
N ALA A 152 25.22 -28.24 -16.25
CA ALA A 152 26.01 -27.53 -15.25
C ALA A 152 27.36 -28.20 -15.04
N MET A 153 27.37 -29.52 -14.84
CA MET A 153 28.61 -30.29 -14.66
C MET A 153 29.54 -30.17 -15.87
N GLN A 154 29.00 -30.23 -17.09
CA GLN A 154 29.78 -30.23 -18.32
C GLN A 154 30.27 -28.83 -18.74
N LEU A 155 29.41 -27.82 -18.64
CA LEU A 155 29.65 -26.48 -19.18
C LEU A 155 30.22 -25.51 -18.13
N LEU A 156 29.90 -25.71 -16.85
CA LEU A 156 30.43 -24.87 -15.77
C LEU A 156 31.63 -25.51 -15.06
N ASP A 157 31.92 -26.79 -15.30
CA ASP A 157 32.97 -27.57 -14.62
C ASP A 157 32.78 -27.59 -13.09
N VAL A 158 31.55 -27.89 -12.66
CA VAL A 158 31.17 -27.98 -11.24
C VAL A 158 30.96 -29.44 -10.81
N ASP A 159 31.34 -29.75 -9.57
CA ASP A 159 31.21 -31.09 -9.00
C ASP A 159 29.73 -31.56 -8.96
N ALA A 160 29.51 -32.85 -9.23
CA ALA A 160 28.21 -33.51 -9.13
C ALA A 160 27.56 -33.38 -7.74
N ALA A 161 28.36 -33.24 -6.68
CA ALA A 161 27.88 -33.01 -5.30
C ALA A 161 27.32 -31.58 -5.10
N LYS A 162 27.69 -30.64 -5.98
CA LYS A 162 27.32 -29.23 -5.89
C LYS A 162 26.03 -28.88 -6.63
N VAL A 163 25.50 -29.75 -7.48
CA VAL A 163 24.30 -29.45 -8.28
C VAL A 163 23.22 -30.49 -8.01
N VAL A 164 22.08 -30.14 -7.43
CA VAL A 164 21.00 -31.08 -7.14
C VAL A 164 19.79 -30.82 -8.02
N ASN A 165 19.24 -31.87 -8.64
CA ASN A 165 17.99 -31.78 -9.39
C ASN A 165 16.81 -31.72 -8.43
N ILE A 166 16.18 -30.54 -8.32
CA ILE A 166 14.99 -30.31 -7.51
C ILE A 166 13.69 -30.48 -8.29
N SER A 167 13.76 -30.66 -9.63
CA SER A 167 12.60 -30.68 -10.52
C SER A 167 11.79 -29.37 -10.48
N ALA A 168 10.73 -29.29 -11.29
CA ALA A 168 9.76 -28.20 -11.29
C ALA A 168 8.33 -28.77 -11.29
N ALA A 169 7.33 -27.90 -11.28
CA ALA A 169 5.91 -28.29 -11.31
C ALA A 169 5.07 -27.24 -12.02
N VAL A 170 3.80 -27.56 -12.25
CA VAL A 170 2.80 -26.64 -12.80
C VAL A 170 1.90 -26.08 -11.70
N ASP A 171 1.31 -24.92 -11.96
CA ASP A 171 0.30 -24.33 -11.09
C ASP A 171 -1.02 -25.15 -11.13
N GLY A 172 -1.76 -25.18 -10.02
CA GLY A 172 -3.03 -25.90 -9.91
C GLY A 172 -4.17 -25.36 -10.78
N ILE A 173 -4.01 -24.18 -11.39
CA ILE A 173 -4.96 -23.67 -12.40
C ILE A 173 -5.00 -24.55 -13.67
N PHE A 174 -3.90 -25.24 -14.00
CA PHE A 174 -3.82 -26.14 -15.15
C PHE A 174 -4.45 -27.48 -14.82
N ARG A 175 -5.70 -27.65 -15.26
CA ARG A 175 -6.51 -28.84 -14.96
C ARG A 175 -7.48 -29.15 -16.08
N VAL A 176 -8.00 -30.37 -16.06
CA VAL A 176 -9.05 -30.82 -16.98
C VAL A 176 -10.34 -30.01 -16.72
N LEU A 177 -10.92 -29.47 -17.79
CA LEU A 177 -12.18 -28.73 -17.82
C LEU A 177 -13.25 -29.51 -18.60
N PRO A 178 -14.46 -29.73 -18.04
CA PRO A 178 -15.47 -30.58 -18.67
C PRO A 178 -16.11 -29.99 -19.94
N ASP A 179 -16.15 -28.67 -20.09
CA ASP A 179 -16.93 -27.99 -21.15
C ASP A 179 -16.06 -27.26 -22.20
N ALA A 180 -14.74 -27.46 -22.20
CA ALA A 180 -13.84 -26.81 -23.14
C ALA A 180 -13.94 -27.47 -24.53
N THR A 181 -14.46 -26.73 -25.50
CA THR A 181 -14.60 -27.17 -26.90
C THR A 181 -13.99 -26.15 -27.85
N VAL A 182 -13.63 -26.56 -29.07
CA VAL A 182 -13.16 -25.63 -30.13
C VAL A 182 -14.14 -24.48 -30.33
N ALA A 183 -15.45 -24.75 -30.31
CA ALA A 183 -16.48 -23.72 -30.46
C ALA A 183 -16.49 -22.69 -29.32
N SER A 184 -16.09 -23.10 -28.10
CA SER A 184 -16.10 -22.23 -26.91
C SER A 184 -14.87 -21.34 -26.75
N VAL A 185 -13.78 -21.58 -27.50
CA VAL A 185 -12.52 -20.82 -27.36
C VAL A 185 -11.80 -20.47 -28.65
N GLY A 186 -12.07 -21.16 -29.75
CA GLY A 186 -11.25 -21.05 -30.96
C GLY A 186 -11.59 -19.86 -31.85
N ARG A 187 -12.86 -19.47 -31.96
CA ARG A 187 -13.32 -18.53 -33.01
C ARG A 187 -12.66 -17.16 -32.92
N LYS A 188 -12.51 -16.62 -31.71
CA LYS A 188 -11.85 -15.32 -31.45
C LYS A 188 -10.42 -15.29 -32.00
N HIS A 189 -9.76 -16.44 -32.02
CA HIS A 189 -8.36 -16.58 -32.44
C HIS A 189 -8.20 -17.12 -33.87
N GLY A 190 -9.29 -17.28 -34.64
CA GLY A 190 -9.24 -17.85 -36.00
C GLY A 190 -9.14 -19.39 -36.04
N ILE A 191 -9.42 -20.07 -34.93
CA ILE A 191 -9.49 -21.53 -34.85
C ILE A 191 -10.95 -21.95 -35.09
N GLU A 192 -11.19 -22.61 -36.21
CA GLU A 192 -12.52 -22.94 -36.72
C GLU A 192 -12.83 -24.44 -36.65
N ARG A 193 -11.80 -25.29 -36.53
CA ARG A 193 -11.92 -26.75 -36.46
C ARG A 193 -10.94 -27.33 -35.43
N SER A 194 -10.95 -28.66 -35.26
CA SER A 194 -9.98 -29.38 -34.43
C SER A 194 -8.55 -28.90 -34.73
N PHE A 195 -7.64 -28.96 -33.77
CA PHE A 195 -6.32 -28.35 -33.96
C PHE A 195 -5.20 -29.05 -33.21
N VAL A 196 -4.02 -29.01 -33.83
CA VAL A 196 -2.72 -29.25 -33.21
C VAL A 196 -2.27 -27.94 -32.59
N MET A 197 -1.77 -27.98 -31.37
CA MET A 197 -1.38 -26.79 -30.62
C MET A 197 0.10 -26.80 -30.28
N TYR A 198 0.74 -25.64 -30.44
CA TYR A 198 1.98 -25.28 -29.78
C TYR A 198 1.73 -24.03 -28.92
N ALA A 199 2.33 -23.97 -27.74
CA ALA A 199 2.34 -22.80 -26.87
C ALA A 199 3.72 -22.65 -26.22
N GLY A 200 4.27 -21.44 -26.23
CA GLY A 200 5.59 -21.13 -25.68
C GLY A 200 6.24 -19.92 -26.35
N GLY A 201 7.56 -19.75 -26.15
CA GLY A 201 8.33 -18.73 -26.85
C GLY A 201 8.40 -18.95 -28.38
N PHE A 202 8.89 -17.98 -29.13
CA PHE A 202 9.00 -18.05 -30.60
C PHE A 202 10.45 -17.93 -31.07
N ASP A 203 11.41 -18.11 -30.16
CA ASP A 203 12.83 -18.06 -30.46
C ASP A 203 13.31 -19.32 -31.22
N HIS A 204 14.49 -19.22 -31.85
CA HIS A 204 14.99 -20.21 -32.81
C HIS A 204 14.95 -21.67 -32.30
N ARG A 205 15.32 -21.91 -31.04
CA ARG A 205 15.34 -23.25 -30.43
C ARG A 205 13.98 -23.92 -30.36
N LYS A 206 12.88 -23.16 -30.47
CA LYS A 206 11.52 -23.68 -30.44
C LYS A 206 11.15 -24.41 -31.72
N ASN A 207 11.98 -24.29 -32.76
CA ASN A 207 11.95 -25.14 -33.95
C ASN A 207 10.61 -25.13 -34.72
N LEU A 208 9.91 -24.00 -34.67
CA LEU A 208 8.57 -23.86 -35.23
C LEU A 208 8.53 -23.93 -36.75
N ALA A 209 9.63 -23.58 -37.43
CA ALA A 209 9.75 -23.76 -38.87
C ALA A 209 9.70 -25.25 -39.28
N SER A 210 10.35 -26.13 -38.51
CA SER A 210 10.29 -27.58 -38.75
C SER A 210 8.92 -28.14 -38.44
N LEU A 211 8.25 -27.62 -37.41
CA LEU A 211 6.86 -27.96 -37.09
C LEU A 211 5.90 -27.63 -38.24
N ILE A 212 5.98 -26.42 -38.80
CA ILE A 212 5.14 -26.01 -39.94
C ILE A 212 5.39 -26.93 -41.16
N LYS A 213 6.66 -27.25 -41.45
CA LYS A 213 7.02 -28.15 -42.55
C LYS A 213 6.49 -29.57 -42.33
N ALA A 214 6.60 -30.08 -41.10
CA ALA A 214 6.09 -31.39 -40.74
C ALA A 214 4.55 -31.43 -40.84
N TYR A 215 3.87 -30.36 -40.42
CA TYR A 215 2.43 -30.24 -40.55
C TYR A 215 2.01 -30.21 -42.04
N ALA A 216 2.74 -29.48 -42.89
CA ALA A 216 2.50 -29.44 -44.33
C ALA A 216 2.65 -30.82 -45.00
N ALA A 217 3.52 -31.68 -44.47
CA ALA A 217 3.76 -33.04 -44.96
C ALA A 217 2.65 -34.04 -44.57
N LEU A 218 1.71 -33.66 -43.68
CA LEU A 218 0.52 -34.46 -43.39
C LEU A 218 -0.40 -34.58 -44.62
N SER A 219 -1.14 -35.68 -44.67
CA SER A 219 -2.09 -35.93 -45.77
C SER A 219 -3.15 -34.81 -45.84
N PRO A 220 -3.66 -34.47 -47.05
CA PRO A 220 -4.69 -33.45 -47.21
C PRO A 220 -5.94 -33.71 -46.37
N ALA A 221 -6.31 -34.98 -46.16
CA ALA A 221 -7.46 -35.35 -45.32
C ALA A 221 -7.25 -34.94 -43.85
N VAL A 222 -6.07 -35.22 -43.29
CA VAL A 222 -5.76 -34.85 -41.90
C VAL A 222 -5.71 -33.32 -41.71
N ARG A 223 -5.13 -32.59 -42.66
CA ARG A 223 -5.07 -31.11 -42.65
C ARG A 223 -6.44 -30.44 -42.88
N ALA A 224 -7.35 -31.10 -43.58
CA ALA A 224 -8.71 -30.61 -43.75
C ALA A 224 -9.50 -30.66 -42.44
N GLU A 225 -9.22 -31.63 -41.57
CA GLU A 225 -9.87 -31.78 -40.26
C GLU A 225 -9.19 -30.98 -39.15
N HIS A 226 -7.87 -30.79 -39.24
CA HIS A 226 -7.07 -30.18 -38.17
C HIS A 226 -6.35 -28.91 -38.64
N GLN A 227 -6.40 -27.83 -37.86
CA GLN A 227 -5.52 -26.66 -38.02
C GLN A 227 -4.24 -26.82 -37.18
N LEU A 228 -3.20 -26.04 -37.49
CA LEU A 228 -2.07 -25.83 -36.58
C LEU A 228 -2.21 -24.47 -35.90
N ALA A 229 -2.42 -24.45 -34.58
CA ALA A 229 -2.49 -23.24 -33.78
C ALA A 229 -1.15 -22.98 -33.07
N LEU A 230 -0.52 -21.85 -33.38
CA LEU A 230 0.68 -21.35 -32.72
C LEU A 230 0.26 -20.25 -31.73
N VAL A 231 0.24 -20.63 -30.46
CA VAL A 231 -0.41 -19.88 -29.38
C VAL A 231 0.61 -19.03 -28.63
N GLY A 232 0.36 -17.71 -28.59
CA GLY A 232 1.16 -16.74 -27.85
C GLY A 232 1.52 -15.50 -28.66
N ASN A 233 2.11 -14.51 -27.98
CA ASN A 233 2.54 -13.27 -28.63
C ASN A 233 3.85 -13.48 -29.41
N ILE A 234 3.87 -13.08 -30.68
CA ILE A 234 4.99 -13.28 -31.60
C ILE A 234 5.54 -11.91 -31.97
N ALA A 235 6.85 -11.72 -31.81
CA ALA A 235 7.48 -10.49 -32.25
C ALA A 235 7.40 -10.37 -33.80
N PRO A 236 7.30 -9.15 -34.36
CA PRO A 236 6.99 -8.95 -35.77
C PRO A 236 7.96 -9.64 -36.74
N LYS A 237 9.24 -9.75 -36.36
CA LYS A 237 10.27 -10.40 -37.16
C LYS A 237 10.01 -11.90 -37.26
N GLU A 238 9.86 -12.57 -36.13
CA GLU A 238 9.60 -14.00 -36.01
C GLU A 238 8.27 -14.37 -36.71
N LEU A 239 7.24 -13.52 -36.57
CA LEU A 239 5.97 -13.71 -37.27
C LEU A 239 6.16 -13.69 -38.80
N GLY A 240 6.95 -12.73 -39.32
CA GLY A 240 7.27 -12.65 -40.74
C GLY A 240 8.02 -13.88 -41.24
N GLU A 241 9.01 -14.37 -40.48
CA GLU A 241 9.77 -15.59 -40.81
C GLU A 241 8.88 -16.83 -40.85
N LEU A 242 8.01 -17.03 -39.84
CA LEU A 242 7.10 -18.17 -39.80
C LEU A 242 6.01 -18.09 -40.87
N THR A 243 5.54 -16.89 -41.20
CA THR A 243 4.59 -16.65 -42.30
C THR A 243 5.21 -17.03 -43.64
N ALA A 244 6.47 -16.65 -43.88
CA ALA A 244 7.19 -17.06 -45.09
C ALA A 244 7.37 -18.58 -45.17
N VAL A 245 7.64 -19.26 -44.04
CA VAL A 245 7.72 -20.73 -43.99
C VAL A 245 6.36 -21.37 -44.32
N ARG A 246 5.25 -20.84 -43.78
CA ARG A 246 3.88 -21.27 -44.10
C ARG A 246 3.60 -21.17 -45.60
N GLU A 247 3.92 -20.03 -46.21
CA GLU A 247 3.70 -19.77 -47.64
C GLU A 247 4.56 -20.68 -48.53
N GLN A 248 5.85 -20.84 -48.21
CA GLN A 248 6.76 -21.75 -48.92
C GLN A 248 6.32 -23.21 -48.83
N ALA A 249 5.66 -23.60 -47.73
CA ALA A 249 5.08 -24.92 -47.54
C ALA A 249 3.72 -25.10 -48.26
N GLY A 250 3.20 -24.07 -48.93
CA GLY A 250 1.93 -24.11 -49.65
C GLY A 250 0.70 -24.21 -48.75
N LEU A 251 0.78 -23.69 -47.53
CA LEU A 251 -0.31 -23.68 -46.55
C LEU A 251 -1.10 -22.37 -46.61
N HIS A 252 -2.43 -22.46 -46.49
CA HIS A 252 -3.30 -21.29 -46.42
C HIS A 252 -3.29 -20.69 -45.00
N GLU A 253 -3.72 -19.43 -44.87
CA GLU A 253 -3.79 -18.75 -43.56
C GLU A 253 -4.75 -19.46 -42.59
N SER A 254 -5.77 -20.12 -43.12
CA SER A 254 -6.68 -20.95 -42.34
C SER A 254 -6.08 -22.28 -41.90
N ASP A 255 -4.92 -22.69 -42.42
CA ASP A 255 -4.30 -23.97 -42.04
C ASP A 255 -3.33 -23.82 -40.86
N VAL A 256 -2.68 -22.65 -40.75
CA VAL A 256 -1.77 -22.30 -39.65
C VAL A 256 -2.17 -20.95 -39.06
N VAL A 257 -2.65 -21.00 -37.82
CA VAL A 257 -3.25 -19.89 -37.10
C VAL A 257 -2.26 -19.35 -36.07
N PHE A 258 -2.01 -18.04 -36.11
CA PHE A 258 -1.26 -17.32 -35.08
C PHE A 258 -2.26 -16.58 -34.20
N THR A 259 -2.40 -16.99 -32.93
CA THR A 259 -3.49 -16.49 -32.07
C THR A 259 -3.29 -15.07 -31.55
N GLY A 260 -2.03 -14.60 -31.55
CA GLY A 260 -1.61 -13.45 -30.76
C GLY A 260 -1.64 -13.75 -29.26
N PHE A 261 -1.69 -12.68 -28.46
CA PHE A 261 -1.79 -12.79 -27.01
C PHE A 261 -3.04 -13.59 -26.59
N VAL A 262 -2.84 -14.53 -25.67
CA VAL A 262 -3.90 -15.26 -24.98
C VAL A 262 -3.69 -15.12 -23.48
N SER A 263 -4.78 -14.96 -22.73
CA SER A 263 -4.75 -15.00 -21.27
C SER A 263 -4.54 -16.41 -20.75
N ASP A 264 -4.10 -16.57 -19.49
CA ASP A 264 -3.93 -17.89 -18.87
C ASP A 264 -5.24 -18.70 -18.86
N ALA A 265 -6.38 -18.02 -18.65
CA ALA A 265 -7.70 -18.66 -18.69
C ALA A 265 -8.04 -19.21 -20.09
N GLU A 266 -7.73 -18.45 -21.15
CA GLU A 266 -7.88 -18.91 -22.53
C GLU A 266 -6.88 -20.04 -22.86
N LEU A 267 -5.63 -19.92 -22.41
CA LEU A 267 -4.58 -20.93 -22.60
C LEU A 267 -4.99 -22.28 -22.00
N ILE A 268 -5.53 -22.31 -20.78
CA ILE A 268 -6.03 -23.55 -20.14
C ILE A 268 -7.14 -24.17 -20.99
N LYS A 269 -8.10 -23.37 -21.46
CA LYS A 269 -9.19 -23.87 -22.32
C LYS A 269 -8.66 -24.38 -23.67
N LEU A 270 -7.67 -23.72 -24.26
CA LEU A 270 -7.01 -24.16 -25.50
C LEU A 270 -6.27 -25.50 -25.31
N TYR A 271 -5.53 -25.66 -24.21
CA TYR A 271 -4.91 -26.96 -23.86
C TYR A 271 -5.96 -28.07 -23.73
N ASN A 272 -7.11 -27.79 -23.11
CA ASN A 272 -8.18 -28.77 -22.96
C ASN A 272 -8.88 -29.10 -24.29
N ALA A 273 -8.99 -28.13 -25.20
CA ALA A 273 -9.72 -28.28 -26.46
C ALA A 273 -8.86 -28.83 -27.61
N CYS A 274 -7.54 -28.80 -27.50
CA CYS A 274 -6.65 -29.24 -28.59
C CYS A 274 -6.73 -30.76 -28.79
N SER A 275 -6.58 -31.20 -30.04
CA SER A 275 -6.56 -32.63 -30.38
C SER A 275 -5.21 -33.26 -30.06
N LEU A 276 -4.15 -32.44 -30.14
CA LEU A 276 -2.76 -32.82 -29.94
C LEU A 276 -1.98 -31.58 -29.55
N TYR A 277 -1.19 -31.65 -28.48
CA TYR A 277 -0.17 -30.65 -28.16
C TYR A 277 1.20 -31.15 -28.60
N ILE A 278 1.96 -30.30 -29.29
CA ILE A 278 3.28 -30.65 -29.81
C ILE A 278 4.34 -29.65 -29.34
N PHE A 279 5.45 -30.17 -28.83
CA PHE A 279 6.53 -29.37 -28.26
C PHE A 279 7.88 -29.72 -28.91
N PRO A 280 8.19 -29.14 -30.08
CA PRO A 280 9.30 -29.55 -30.95
C PRO A 280 10.63 -28.87 -30.64
N SER A 281 10.76 -28.26 -29.44
CA SER A 281 11.95 -27.52 -29.02
C SER A 281 13.20 -28.38 -29.13
N THR A 282 14.26 -27.86 -29.71
CA THR A 282 15.57 -28.54 -29.75
C THR A 282 16.26 -28.51 -28.40
N HIS A 283 15.95 -27.53 -27.56
CA HIS A 283 16.59 -27.33 -26.27
C HIS A 283 15.67 -26.62 -25.26
N GLU A 284 15.58 -27.16 -24.05
CA GLU A 284 14.75 -26.66 -22.94
C GLU A 284 15.41 -26.94 -21.58
N GLY A 285 15.29 -25.98 -20.65
CA GLY A 285 15.67 -26.19 -19.25
C GLY A 285 14.77 -27.20 -18.53
N PHE A 286 13.44 -27.12 -18.70
CA PHE A 286 12.49 -28.10 -18.14
C PHE A 286 11.37 -28.50 -19.12
N GLY A 287 10.72 -27.51 -19.75
CA GLY A 287 9.58 -27.77 -20.64
C GLY A 287 8.22 -27.73 -19.96
N LEU A 288 7.98 -26.71 -19.11
CA LEU A 288 6.70 -26.50 -18.43
C LEU A 288 5.46 -26.59 -19.34
N PRO A 289 5.44 -26.04 -20.57
CA PRO A 289 4.27 -26.13 -21.45
C PRO A 289 3.81 -27.57 -21.77
N ALA A 290 4.74 -28.53 -21.87
CA ALA A 290 4.39 -29.94 -22.03
C ALA A 290 3.69 -30.49 -20.78
N LEU A 291 4.17 -30.14 -19.60
CA LEU A 291 3.55 -30.55 -18.33
C LEU A 291 2.20 -29.87 -18.09
N GLU A 292 2.04 -28.60 -18.49
CA GLU A 292 0.77 -27.85 -18.46
C GLU A 292 -0.27 -28.55 -19.35
N ALA A 293 0.09 -28.86 -20.59
CA ALA A 293 -0.77 -29.57 -21.53
C ALA A 293 -1.19 -30.94 -21.00
N MET A 294 -0.25 -31.73 -20.45
CA MET A 294 -0.55 -33.01 -19.81
C MET A 294 -1.52 -32.86 -18.63
N SER A 295 -1.38 -31.81 -17.83
CA SER A 295 -2.23 -31.54 -16.65
C SER A 295 -3.65 -31.10 -17.04
N CYS A 296 -3.79 -30.48 -18.21
CA CYS A 296 -5.07 -30.18 -18.86
C CYS A 296 -5.66 -31.37 -19.64
N GLY A 297 -5.01 -32.53 -19.65
CA GLY A 297 -5.51 -33.74 -20.31
C GLY A 297 -5.24 -33.84 -21.82
N ALA A 298 -4.42 -32.95 -22.37
CA ALA A 298 -4.02 -33.00 -23.77
C ALA A 298 -3.15 -34.24 -24.07
N VAL A 299 -3.25 -34.75 -25.29
CA VAL A 299 -2.26 -35.71 -25.82
C VAL A 299 -1.01 -34.92 -26.17
N VAL A 300 0.13 -35.26 -25.56
CA VAL A 300 1.38 -34.51 -25.73
C VAL A 300 2.41 -35.33 -26.52
N LEU A 301 3.04 -34.68 -27.49
CA LEU A 301 4.24 -35.15 -28.16
C LEU A 301 5.36 -34.12 -27.99
N GLY A 302 6.58 -34.55 -27.71
CA GLY A 302 7.71 -33.64 -27.54
C GLY A 302 9.01 -34.18 -28.11
N SER A 303 10.02 -33.33 -28.18
CA SER A 303 11.36 -33.73 -28.62
C SER A 303 12.00 -34.75 -27.69
N ASN A 304 12.84 -35.62 -28.23
CA ASN A 304 13.64 -36.60 -27.48
C ASN A 304 14.94 -36.00 -26.89
N THR A 305 15.05 -34.67 -26.81
CA THR A 305 16.25 -33.94 -26.35
C THR A 305 16.02 -33.22 -25.02
N THR A 306 17.12 -32.94 -24.32
CA THR A 306 17.18 -32.24 -23.02
C THR A 306 16.23 -32.79 -21.97
N SER A 307 15.35 -31.96 -21.40
CA SER A 307 14.47 -32.25 -20.25
C SER A 307 13.11 -32.83 -20.66
N LEU A 308 12.74 -32.82 -21.95
CA LEU A 308 11.45 -33.37 -22.37
C LEU A 308 11.31 -34.89 -22.18
N PRO A 309 12.37 -35.72 -22.38
CA PRO A 309 12.32 -37.13 -22.05
C PRO A 309 11.96 -37.42 -20.58
N GLU A 310 12.45 -36.62 -19.62
CA GLU A 310 12.14 -36.80 -18.20
C GLU A 310 10.75 -36.25 -17.81
N VAL A 311 10.28 -35.18 -18.47
CA VAL A 311 8.94 -34.63 -18.23
C VAL A 311 7.85 -35.53 -18.81
N ILE A 312 7.95 -35.90 -20.09
CA ILE A 312 6.96 -36.74 -20.78
C ILE A 312 7.07 -38.20 -20.32
N ASN A 313 8.30 -38.70 -20.12
CA ASN A 313 8.58 -40.06 -19.63
C ASN A 313 7.85 -41.17 -20.40
N SER A 314 7.70 -41.01 -21.72
CA SER A 314 7.09 -42.00 -22.61
C SER A 314 7.79 -41.98 -23.96
N PRO A 315 8.64 -42.99 -24.28
CA PRO A 315 9.37 -43.03 -25.54
C PRO A 315 8.47 -43.00 -26.79
N GLU A 316 7.26 -43.56 -26.71
CA GLU A 316 6.29 -43.52 -27.83
C GLU A 316 5.69 -42.13 -28.08
N ALA A 317 5.88 -41.19 -27.15
CA ALA A 317 5.45 -39.80 -27.26
C ALA A 317 6.61 -38.83 -27.58
N LEU A 318 7.79 -39.36 -27.88
CA LEU A 318 8.97 -38.57 -28.23
C LEU A 318 9.33 -38.70 -29.72
N PHE A 319 9.91 -37.65 -30.30
CA PHE A 319 10.42 -37.62 -31.67
C PHE A 319 11.77 -36.88 -31.74
N ASP A 320 12.56 -37.12 -32.79
CA ASP A 320 13.75 -36.32 -33.09
C ASP A 320 13.34 -34.93 -33.65
N PRO A 321 13.63 -33.82 -32.96
CA PRO A 321 13.24 -32.48 -33.43
C PRO A 321 13.96 -32.06 -34.71
N LEU A 322 15.06 -32.70 -35.09
CA LEU A 322 15.81 -32.38 -36.32
C LEU A 322 15.33 -33.20 -37.52
N ASP A 323 14.49 -34.22 -37.31
CA ASP A 323 13.92 -35.05 -38.37
C ASP A 323 12.44 -34.69 -38.62
N ILE A 324 12.20 -33.89 -39.66
CA ILE A 324 10.84 -33.49 -40.09
C ILE A 324 9.95 -34.72 -40.36
N ALA A 325 10.51 -35.82 -40.88
CA ALA A 325 9.73 -37.03 -41.15
C ALA A 325 9.25 -37.69 -39.85
N ASP A 326 10.07 -37.69 -38.80
CA ASP A 326 9.70 -38.24 -37.49
C ASP A 326 8.65 -37.36 -36.78
N ILE A 327 8.78 -36.03 -36.85
CA ILE A 327 7.75 -35.08 -36.37
C ILE A 327 6.42 -35.34 -37.10
N THR A 328 6.47 -35.51 -38.43
CA THR A 328 5.28 -35.78 -39.27
C THR A 328 4.62 -37.12 -38.90
N ALA A 329 5.42 -38.18 -38.78
CA ALA A 329 4.94 -39.51 -38.42
C ALA A 329 4.31 -39.53 -37.01
N SER A 330 4.93 -38.82 -36.06
CA SER A 330 4.43 -38.69 -34.70
C SER A 330 3.13 -37.89 -34.64
N MET A 331 3.02 -36.75 -35.36
CA MET A 331 1.75 -36.02 -35.48
C MET A 331 0.66 -36.86 -36.13
N HIS A 332 0.96 -37.56 -37.22
CA HIS A 332 0.01 -38.44 -37.88
C HIS A 332 -0.52 -39.50 -36.91
N ARG A 333 0.36 -40.15 -36.13
CA ARG A 333 -0.04 -41.11 -35.09
C ARG A 333 -0.91 -40.46 -34.03
N GLY A 334 -0.49 -39.32 -33.47
CA GLY A 334 -1.27 -38.56 -32.47
C GLY A 334 -2.67 -38.19 -32.94
N LEU A 335 -2.84 -37.87 -34.23
CA LEU A 335 -4.11 -37.45 -34.82
C LEU A 335 -4.98 -38.61 -35.31
N THR A 336 -4.43 -39.78 -35.65
CA THR A 336 -5.20 -40.86 -36.29
C THR A 336 -5.32 -42.14 -35.45
N ASP A 337 -4.44 -42.39 -34.48
CA ASP A 337 -4.45 -43.60 -33.65
C ASP A 337 -5.11 -43.32 -32.28
N GLU A 338 -6.39 -43.67 -32.13
CA GLU A 338 -7.11 -43.51 -30.85
C GLU A 338 -6.53 -44.40 -29.74
N ALA A 339 -6.00 -45.58 -30.06
CA ALA A 339 -5.41 -46.44 -29.05
C ALA A 339 -4.12 -45.82 -28.48
N PHE A 340 -3.32 -45.17 -29.33
CA PHE A 340 -2.18 -44.36 -28.87
C PHE A 340 -2.64 -43.19 -28.00
N ARG A 341 -3.63 -42.41 -28.44
CA ARG A 341 -4.14 -41.27 -27.65
C ARG A 341 -4.62 -41.68 -26.27
N GLN A 342 -5.35 -42.81 -26.17
CA GLN A 342 -5.84 -43.31 -24.90
C GLN A 342 -4.67 -43.68 -23.97
N ARG A 343 -3.66 -44.40 -24.47
CA ARG A 343 -2.44 -44.72 -23.69
C ARG A 343 -1.69 -43.47 -23.26
N ALA A 344 -1.56 -42.47 -24.15
CA ALA A 344 -0.90 -41.20 -23.84
C ALA A 344 -1.62 -40.43 -22.73
N ARG A 345 -2.96 -40.36 -22.75
CA ARG A 345 -3.76 -39.73 -21.67
C ARG A 345 -3.63 -40.49 -20.35
N GLU A 346 -3.71 -41.82 -20.37
CA GLU A 346 -3.54 -42.66 -19.18
C GLU A 346 -2.12 -42.57 -18.58
N HIS A 347 -1.11 -42.43 -19.44
CA HIS A 347 0.26 -42.15 -19.03
C HIS A 347 0.37 -40.77 -18.41
N ALA A 348 -0.12 -39.72 -19.09
CA ALA A 348 -0.09 -38.35 -18.59
C ALA A 348 -0.73 -38.23 -17.20
N ALA A 349 -1.93 -38.80 -17.01
CA ALA A 349 -2.63 -38.81 -15.72
C ALA A 349 -1.85 -39.47 -14.57
N ARG A 350 -0.93 -40.39 -14.88
CA ARG A 350 0.00 -40.98 -13.89
C ARG A 350 1.26 -40.13 -13.71
N GLN A 351 1.85 -39.68 -14.82
CA GLN A 351 3.10 -38.94 -14.86
C GLN A 351 3.00 -37.58 -14.15
N ILE A 352 1.91 -36.83 -14.34
CA ILE A 352 1.74 -35.51 -13.70
C ILE A 352 1.74 -35.58 -12.16
N LYS A 353 1.36 -36.72 -11.56
CA LYS A 353 1.38 -36.92 -10.11
C LYS A 353 2.79 -36.92 -9.51
N GLY A 354 3.82 -37.11 -10.35
CA GLY A 354 5.22 -37.01 -9.95
C GLY A 354 5.71 -35.57 -9.76
N PHE A 355 4.94 -34.57 -10.20
CA PHE A 355 5.33 -33.17 -10.17
C PHE A 355 4.44 -32.37 -9.21
N SER A 356 5.08 -31.75 -8.21
CA SER A 356 4.41 -30.81 -7.30
C SER A 356 5.44 -29.82 -6.74
N TRP A 357 4.98 -28.60 -6.46
CA TRP A 357 5.84 -27.57 -5.84
C TRP A 357 6.27 -27.98 -4.43
N GLU A 358 5.46 -28.77 -3.73
CA GLU A 358 5.77 -29.37 -2.43
C GLU A 358 6.95 -30.36 -2.55
N ALA A 359 6.92 -31.25 -3.53
CA ALA A 359 8.02 -32.21 -3.75
C ALA A 359 9.31 -31.51 -4.18
N SER A 360 9.23 -30.49 -5.04
CA SER A 360 10.40 -29.69 -5.44
C SER A 360 10.98 -28.93 -4.25
N ALA A 361 10.14 -28.31 -3.42
CA ALA A 361 10.56 -27.63 -2.20
C ALA A 361 11.21 -28.58 -1.17
N ALA A 362 10.66 -29.78 -0.98
CA ALA A 362 11.23 -30.78 -0.08
C ALA A 362 12.63 -31.25 -0.55
N LYS A 363 12.81 -31.46 -1.85
CA LYS A 363 14.13 -31.77 -2.43
C LYS A 363 15.13 -30.63 -2.21
N ALA A 364 14.69 -29.38 -2.42
CA ALA A 364 15.51 -28.20 -2.17
C ALA A 364 15.93 -28.10 -0.69
N TRP A 365 15.00 -28.27 0.25
CA TRP A 365 15.31 -28.24 1.69
C TRP A 365 16.24 -29.36 2.13
N ALA A 366 16.03 -30.59 1.63
CA ALA A 366 16.92 -31.70 1.90
C ALA A 366 18.36 -31.41 1.42
N ALA A 367 18.50 -30.86 0.21
CA ALA A 367 19.80 -30.48 -0.35
C ALA A 367 20.47 -29.36 0.45
N ILE A 368 19.74 -28.30 0.78
CA ILE A 368 20.23 -27.16 1.56
C ILE A 368 20.66 -27.62 2.96
N THR A 369 19.84 -28.43 3.63
CA THR A 369 20.13 -28.92 4.99
C THR A 369 21.38 -29.79 5.00
N ALA A 370 21.53 -30.70 4.03
CA ALA A 370 22.72 -31.52 3.89
C ALA A 370 23.99 -30.68 3.64
N ALA A 371 23.90 -29.68 2.76
CA ALA A 371 25.01 -28.78 2.46
C ALA A 371 25.38 -27.89 3.67
N ALA A 372 24.39 -27.38 4.40
CA ALA A 372 24.61 -26.57 5.60
C ALA A 372 25.31 -27.37 6.71
N HIS A 373 24.94 -28.64 6.92
CA HIS A 373 25.65 -29.53 7.85
C HIS A 373 27.12 -29.73 7.44
N ALA A 374 27.39 -29.98 6.16
CA ALA A 374 28.77 -30.11 5.67
C ALA A 374 29.58 -28.81 5.82
N HIS A 375 28.94 -27.66 5.58
CA HIS A 375 29.55 -26.33 5.69
C HIS A 375 29.95 -25.99 7.14
N ARG A 376 29.11 -26.31 8.12
CA ARG A 376 29.43 -26.15 9.56
C ARG A 376 30.61 -27.01 10.04
N HIS A 377 30.95 -28.08 9.31
CA HIS A 377 32.05 -29.00 9.64
C HIS A 377 33.35 -28.75 8.87
N ARG A 378 33.44 -27.69 8.04
CA ARG A 378 34.73 -27.24 7.52
C ARG A 378 35.57 -26.70 8.69
N PRO A 379 36.81 -27.18 8.91
CA PRO A 379 37.71 -26.53 9.86
C PRO A 379 37.89 -25.10 9.38
N GLU A 380 37.61 -24.11 10.23
CA GLU A 380 37.96 -22.72 9.98
C GLU A 380 39.44 -22.70 9.58
N ALA A 381 39.73 -22.49 8.30
CA ALA A 381 41.08 -22.22 7.85
C ALA A 381 41.52 -20.98 8.61
N ALA A 382 42.45 -21.21 9.55
CA ALA A 382 43.02 -20.26 10.49
C ALA A 382 42.64 -18.81 10.18
N SER A 383 41.68 -18.28 10.93
CA SER A 383 41.48 -16.85 10.97
C SER A 383 42.82 -16.25 11.36
N ILE A 384 43.46 -15.58 10.41
CA ILE A 384 44.57 -14.71 10.71
C ILE A 384 43.96 -13.60 11.57
N SER A 385 44.09 -13.78 12.88
CA SER A 385 43.94 -12.71 13.86
C SER A 385 45.05 -11.70 13.62
N THR A 386 44.88 -10.87 12.61
CA THR A 386 45.51 -9.55 12.57
C THR A 386 44.45 -8.57 13.05
N SER A 387 44.42 -8.38 14.36
CA SER A 387 43.84 -7.22 15.01
C SER A 387 44.57 -5.97 14.48
N ALA A 388 44.12 -5.44 13.36
CA ALA A 388 44.38 -4.07 12.99
C ALA A 388 43.19 -3.24 13.49
N PRO A 389 43.38 -2.32 14.45
CA PRO A 389 42.28 -1.47 14.89
C PRO A 389 41.98 -0.47 13.77
N VAL A 390 40.74 -0.45 13.27
CA VAL A 390 40.27 0.56 12.32
C VAL A 390 39.62 1.69 13.13
N VAL A 391 40.34 2.81 13.19
CA VAL A 391 39.90 4.20 13.43
C VAL A 391 38.69 4.53 12.55
N ALA A 392 37.72 5.31 13.04
CA ALA A 392 36.49 5.75 12.36
C ALA A 392 36.38 7.30 12.33
N VAL A 393 36.86 7.96 11.27
CA VAL A 393 36.85 9.44 11.19
C VAL A 393 35.43 9.90 10.83
N LEU A 394 34.77 10.66 11.71
CA LEU A 394 33.58 11.44 11.41
C LEU A 394 33.93 12.92 11.61
N ALA A 395 33.65 13.74 10.60
CA ALA A 395 33.82 15.19 10.67
C ALA A 395 32.47 15.87 10.94
N SER A 396 32.44 16.84 11.86
CA SER A 396 31.35 17.83 11.93
C SER A 396 31.89 19.24 12.11
N GLN A 397 31.09 20.20 11.63
CA GLN A 397 31.37 21.63 11.54
C GLN A 397 31.49 22.33 12.91
N ALA A 398 32.09 23.53 12.86
CA ALA A 398 32.51 24.37 13.98
C ALA A 398 31.38 24.92 14.87
N LEU A 399 31.69 25.07 16.17
CA LEU A 399 30.84 25.64 17.22
C LEU A 399 31.34 27.01 17.72
N ASP A 400 30.40 27.80 18.26
CA ASP A 400 30.57 29.17 18.74
C ASP A 400 31.22 29.23 20.15
N VAL A 401 32.42 29.81 20.20
CA VAL A 401 33.29 29.93 21.38
C VAL A 401 32.72 30.84 22.47
N ALA A 402 31.74 31.70 22.16
CA ALA A 402 31.22 32.68 23.12
C ALA A 402 30.32 32.08 24.21
N ALA A 403 29.62 30.97 23.93
CA ALA A 403 28.68 30.34 24.88
C ALA A 403 29.37 29.59 26.04
N ILE A 404 30.62 29.15 25.84
CA ILE A 404 31.41 28.38 26.81
C ILE A 404 32.01 29.28 27.91
N ALA A 405 32.07 30.60 27.69
CA ALA A 405 32.82 31.50 28.56
C ALA A 405 32.14 31.82 29.92
N SER A 406 30.87 31.48 30.13
CA SER A 406 30.08 31.89 31.31
C SER A 406 30.01 30.88 32.46
N ILE A 407 30.46 29.64 32.29
CA ILE A 407 30.35 28.59 33.31
C ILE A 407 31.56 28.66 34.26
N GLN A 408 31.38 29.25 35.45
CA GLN A 408 32.32 29.17 36.56
C GLN A 408 31.60 28.62 37.80
N ALA A 409 31.89 27.38 38.19
CA ALA A 409 32.13 26.96 39.58
C ALA A 409 32.31 25.44 39.67
N ARG A 410 33.39 25.03 40.35
CA ARG A 410 33.76 23.67 40.80
C ARG A 410 34.35 22.74 39.73
N ALA A 411 35.62 22.40 39.97
CA ALA A 411 36.37 21.44 39.19
C ALA A 411 35.81 20.03 39.44
N PRO A 412 35.68 19.19 38.41
CA PRO A 412 35.18 17.83 38.56
C PRO A 412 36.24 16.94 39.23
N SER A 413 35.85 16.24 40.30
CA SER A 413 36.63 15.18 40.91
C SER A 413 36.37 13.87 40.16
N HIS A 414 37.39 13.39 39.45
CA HIS A 414 37.45 12.11 38.72
C HIS A 414 36.61 12.00 37.44
N VAL A 415 37.24 12.37 36.32
CA VAL A 415 36.83 11.97 34.99
C VAL A 415 38.00 11.24 34.36
N ASP A 416 37.84 9.94 34.13
CA ASP A 416 38.78 9.20 33.31
C ASP A 416 38.34 9.32 31.86
N VAL A 417 39.17 9.99 31.06
CA VAL A 417 39.01 10.05 29.61
C VAL A 417 40.06 9.13 29.00
N TYR A 418 39.59 8.20 28.18
CA TYR A 418 40.44 7.31 27.40
C TYR A 418 40.34 7.72 25.94
N GLY A 419 41.43 7.60 25.20
CA GLY A 419 41.41 7.91 23.77
C GLY A 419 42.38 7.07 22.96
N ASP A 420 41.99 6.77 21.72
CA ASP A 420 42.83 6.16 20.68
C ASP A 420 43.84 7.21 20.18
N LEU A 421 45.13 6.97 20.43
CA LEU A 421 46.22 7.68 19.75
C LEU A 421 46.56 6.97 18.43
N ASN A 422 46.07 7.49 17.31
CA ASN A 422 46.46 7.12 15.95
C ASN A 422 46.77 5.61 15.78
N HIS A 423 45.80 4.73 16.08
CA HIS A 423 45.93 3.28 15.89
C HIS A 423 47.01 2.54 16.71
N THR A 424 47.69 3.18 17.68
CA THR A 424 48.88 2.59 18.34
C THR A 424 48.73 2.24 19.82
N GLY A 425 47.57 2.47 20.44
CA GLY A 425 47.26 1.95 21.77
C GLY A 425 46.27 2.80 22.57
N PHE A 426 45.55 2.14 23.50
CA PHE A 426 44.69 2.77 24.50
C PHE A 426 45.56 3.53 25.51
N VAL A 427 45.37 4.84 25.62
CA VAL A 427 45.99 5.64 26.69
C VAL A 427 44.91 6.08 27.67
N SER A 428 45.04 5.65 28.93
CA SER A 428 44.25 6.16 30.05
C SER A 428 44.93 7.39 30.64
N ALA A 429 44.25 8.53 30.68
CA ALA A 429 44.69 9.69 31.46
C ALA A 429 43.68 9.94 32.58
N SER A 430 44.06 9.64 33.81
CA SER A 430 43.33 10.14 34.99
C SER A 430 43.73 11.58 35.23
N PHE A 431 42.82 12.53 34.96
CA PHE A 431 43.17 13.94 35.04
C PHE A 431 43.17 14.46 36.49
N PRO A 432 44.19 15.23 36.93
CA PRO A 432 44.26 15.70 38.31
C PRO A 432 43.27 16.84 38.60
N GLU A 433 42.82 16.93 39.85
CA GLU A 433 42.10 18.09 40.39
C GLU A 433 42.81 19.41 40.03
N GLY A 434 42.15 20.28 39.25
CA GLY A 434 42.63 21.65 38.99
C GLY A 434 42.71 22.12 37.54
N TRP A 435 42.12 21.40 36.57
CA TRP A 435 42.04 21.83 35.18
C TRP A 435 41.31 23.18 35.01
N LYS A 436 42.04 24.24 34.62
CA LYS A 436 41.49 25.58 34.36
C LYS A 436 41.03 25.72 32.90
N LYS A 437 39.91 26.45 32.72
CA LYS A 437 39.22 27.03 31.53
C LYS A 437 39.84 26.96 30.11
N LYS A 438 41.16 26.87 29.94
CA LYS A 438 41.88 26.82 28.64
C LYS A 438 42.05 25.41 28.05
N ALA A 439 41.70 24.36 28.79
CA ALA A 439 42.08 22.98 28.46
C ALA A 439 40.95 22.10 27.88
N LEU A 440 39.67 22.45 28.06
CA LEU A 440 38.59 21.79 27.33
C LEU A 440 38.62 22.11 25.83
N SER A 441 39.02 23.33 25.44
CA SER A 441 39.35 23.67 24.05
C SER A 441 40.58 22.94 23.49
N THR A 442 41.43 22.35 24.34
CA THR A 442 42.51 21.46 23.86
C THR A 442 42.02 20.05 23.54
N LEU A 443 40.78 19.66 23.90
CA LEU A 443 40.17 18.42 23.39
C LEU A 443 39.76 18.55 21.92
N GLU A 444 39.36 19.74 21.46
CA GLU A 444 39.09 20.01 20.03
C GLU A 444 40.34 19.84 19.14
N SER A 445 41.53 19.94 19.73
CA SER A 445 42.83 19.75 19.06
C SER A 445 43.55 18.47 19.51
N SER A 446 42.83 17.60 20.22
CA SER A 446 43.35 16.33 20.69
C SER A 446 43.65 15.38 19.52
N PRO A 447 44.74 14.59 19.58
CA PRO A 447 45.00 13.54 18.60
C PRO A 447 44.07 12.32 18.75
N PHE A 448 43.14 12.35 19.72
CA PHE A 448 42.24 11.24 19.99
C PHE A 448 41.15 11.10 18.94
N HIS A 449 40.99 9.88 18.44
CA HIS A 449 40.03 9.58 17.39
C HIS A 449 38.61 9.35 17.88
N GLU A 450 38.50 8.73 19.05
CA GLU A 450 37.29 8.51 19.82
C GLU A 450 37.65 8.71 21.29
N LEU A 451 36.78 9.38 22.04
CA LEU A 451 36.94 9.65 23.47
C LEU A 451 36.01 8.74 24.27
N PHE A 452 36.54 7.88 25.12
CA PHE A 452 35.73 7.17 26.11
C PHE A 452 35.73 7.98 27.40
N MET A 453 34.57 8.44 27.85
CA MET A 453 34.45 9.26 29.06
C MET A 453 33.65 8.49 30.09
N GLN A 454 34.28 8.14 31.21
CA GLN A 454 33.55 7.59 32.33
C GLN A 454 32.79 8.71 33.04
N VAL A 455 31.47 8.60 33.08
CA VAL A 455 30.58 9.63 33.62
C VAL A 455 29.92 9.08 34.88
N HIS A 456 30.17 9.73 36.01
CA HIS A 456 29.45 9.49 37.26
C HIS A 456 28.17 10.34 37.29
N ASP A 457 27.11 9.89 37.98
CA ASP A 457 25.90 10.72 38.18
C ASP A 457 26.14 11.79 39.25
N ASP A 458 26.93 12.80 38.90
CA ASP A 458 27.29 13.91 39.77
C ASP A 458 27.27 15.25 39.02
N ALA A 459 27.64 16.33 39.72
CA ALA A 459 27.63 17.66 39.15
C ALA A 459 28.68 17.88 38.02
N ALA A 460 29.66 17.00 37.89
CA ALA A 460 30.68 17.06 36.83
C ALA A 460 30.17 16.57 35.48
N ALA A 461 29.12 15.74 35.46
CA ALA A 461 28.62 15.09 34.26
C ALA A 461 28.10 16.07 33.20
N ALA A 462 27.34 17.09 33.58
CA ALA A 462 26.76 18.03 32.61
C ALA A 462 27.81 18.83 31.81
N PRO A 463 28.85 19.43 32.43
CA PRO A 463 29.95 20.03 31.69
C PRO A 463 30.66 19.08 30.72
N LEU A 464 30.80 17.79 31.07
CA LEU A 464 31.41 16.78 30.21
C LEU A 464 30.53 16.41 29.03
N LEU A 465 29.22 16.25 29.25
CA LEU A 465 28.23 16.02 28.19
C LEU A 465 28.24 17.18 27.20
N LEU A 466 28.34 18.42 27.69
CA LEU A 466 28.45 19.61 26.85
C LEU A 466 29.76 19.68 26.09
N ALA A 467 30.87 19.26 26.71
CA ALA A 467 32.15 19.17 26.04
C ALA A 467 32.13 18.11 24.93
N ALA A 468 31.51 16.96 25.20
CA ALA A 468 31.32 15.83 24.29
C ALA A 468 30.46 16.15 23.07
N LYS A 469 29.63 17.19 23.14
CA LYS A 469 28.69 17.61 22.10
C LYS A 469 29.44 17.92 20.80
N GLY A 470 29.24 17.10 19.77
CA GLY A 470 29.92 17.24 18.48
C GLY A 470 31.29 16.55 18.37
N MET A 471 31.68 15.73 19.36
CA MET A 471 32.87 14.87 19.29
C MET A 471 32.47 13.39 19.15
N ASN A 472 33.32 12.55 18.54
CA ASN A 472 33.20 11.10 18.61
C ASN A 472 33.54 10.64 20.03
N ALA A 473 32.51 10.38 20.85
CA ALA A 473 32.71 10.20 22.28
C ALA A 473 31.76 9.15 22.91
N THR A 474 32.32 8.01 23.30
CA THR A 474 31.61 6.96 24.03
C THR A 474 31.52 7.32 25.51
N LEU A 475 30.31 7.49 26.03
CA LEU A 475 30.06 7.80 27.43
C LEU A 475 29.87 6.50 28.21
N LEU A 476 30.55 6.34 29.33
CA LEU A 476 30.47 5.16 30.19
C LEU A 476 29.84 5.57 31.52
N PRO A 477 28.50 5.61 31.63
CA PRO A 477 27.81 5.86 32.88
C PRO A 477 28.22 4.84 33.93
N THR A 478 28.51 5.32 35.13
CA THR A 478 28.83 4.48 36.29
C THR A 478 27.70 4.56 37.30
N GLY A 479 26.76 3.61 37.22
CA GLY A 479 25.57 3.54 38.08
C GLY A 479 24.27 3.42 37.29
N GLU A 480 23.16 3.26 38.02
CA GLU A 480 21.83 3.01 37.43
C GLU A 480 21.03 4.31 37.14
N GLY A 481 21.45 5.48 37.65
CA GLY A 481 20.76 6.77 37.46
C GLY A 481 21.65 7.85 36.86
N VAL A 482 21.05 8.88 36.27
CA VAL A 482 21.73 10.10 35.72
C VAL A 482 21.03 11.40 36.19
N THR A 483 20.41 11.35 37.37
CA THR A 483 19.50 12.41 37.85
C THR A 483 20.23 13.72 38.15
N GLN A 484 21.41 13.67 38.77
CA GLN A 484 22.18 14.86 39.09
C GLN A 484 22.76 15.49 37.80
N ALA A 485 23.24 14.65 36.87
CA ALA A 485 23.71 15.08 35.56
C ALA A 485 22.64 15.83 34.76
N LEU A 486 21.40 15.31 34.74
CA LEU A 486 20.28 15.92 34.02
C LEU A 486 19.84 17.24 34.70
N ARG A 487 19.86 17.33 36.03
CA ARG A 487 19.55 18.58 36.75
C ARG A 487 20.54 19.71 36.45
N GLU A 488 21.82 19.38 36.33
CA GLU A 488 22.83 20.38 35.94
C GLU A 488 22.71 20.75 34.45
N LEU A 489 22.40 19.78 33.57
CA LEU A 489 22.12 20.07 32.15
C LEU A 489 20.93 21.01 31.95
N GLU A 490 19.88 20.90 32.77
CA GLU A 490 18.74 21.83 32.75
C GLU A 490 19.17 23.29 32.95
N VAL A 491 20.17 23.51 33.82
CA VAL A 491 20.69 24.86 34.10
C VAL A 491 21.60 25.36 32.99
N VAL A 492 22.40 24.48 32.40
CA VAL A 492 23.50 24.87 31.50
C VAL A 492 23.14 24.81 30.02
N ASP A 493 22.37 23.81 29.57
CA ASP A 493 21.87 23.67 28.19
C ASP A 493 20.54 22.91 28.18
N ARG A 494 19.48 23.64 28.53
CA ARG A 494 18.10 23.15 28.51
C ARG A 494 17.68 22.56 27.16
N ARG A 495 18.22 23.08 26.04
CA ARG A 495 17.91 22.57 24.69
C ARG A 495 18.46 21.18 24.47
N MET A 496 19.69 20.94 24.90
CA MET A 496 20.28 19.62 24.86
C MET A 496 19.44 18.64 25.68
N LEU A 497 19.14 18.96 26.94
CA LEU A 497 18.35 18.10 27.83
C LEU A 497 16.97 17.74 27.24
N VAL A 498 16.21 18.74 26.81
CA VAL A 498 14.89 18.53 26.17
C VAL A 498 15.03 17.67 24.91
N GLY A 499 16.09 17.86 24.13
CA GLY A 499 16.44 17.01 22.99
C GLY A 499 16.68 15.55 23.39
N LEU A 500 17.39 15.28 24.49
CA LEU A 500 17.65 13.91 24.97
C LEU A 500 16.35 13.23 25.40
N ILE A 501 15.52 13.93 26.20
CA ILE A 501 14.24 13.41 26.71
C ILE A 501 13.31 13.07 25.53
N TYR A 502 13.19 13.99 24.58
CA TYR A 502 12.38 13.78 23.38
C TYR A 502 12.90 12.62 22.52
N ARG A 503 14.22 12.50 22.31
CA ARG A 503 14.79 11.40 21.51
C ARG A 503 14.56 10.03 22.17
N ALA A 504 14.67 9.96 23.50
CA ALA A 504 14.47 8.73 24.25
C ALA A 504 13.02 8.25 24.29
N LYS A 505 12.05 9.15 24.53
CA LYS A 505 10.65 8.78 24.84
C LYS A 505 9.57 9.58 24.11
N GLY A 506 9.95 10.45 23.16
CA GLY A 506 9.01 11.25 22.36
C GLY A 506 8.25 12.32 23.15
N TYR A 507 7.11 12.75 22.62
CA TYR A 507 6.28 13.81 23.21
C TYR A 507 5.64 13.44 24.56
N ALA A 508 5.38 12.15 24.81
CA ALA A 508 4.80 11.69 26.07
C ALA A 508 5.69 12.03 27.28
N ALA A 509 7.01 12.03 27.09
CA ALA A 509 7.94 12.49 28.11
C ALA A 509 7.94 14.01 28.24
N LEU A 510 7.82 14.77 27.14
CA LEU A 510 7.74 16.23 27.20
C LEU A 510 6.50 16.73 27.95
N HIS A 511 5.37 16.04 27.85
CA HIS A 511 4.17 16.36 28.65
C HIS A 511 4.40 16.30 30.16
N ARG A 512 5.33 15.46 30.63
CA ARG A 512 5.72 15.38 32.05
C ARG A 512 6.65 16.52 32.48
N VAL A 513 7.24 17.24 31.52
CA VAL A 513 8.29 18.25 31.73
C VAL A 513 7.80 19.68 31.40
N ALA A 514 6.62 19.85 30.79
CA ALA A 514 6.07 21.12 30.30
C ALA A 514 5.64 22.15 31.40
N GLY A 515 5.96 21.92 32.68
CA GLY A 515 5.74 22.83 33.82
C GLY A 515 7.05 23.16 34.58
N PRO A 516 7.02 23.71 35.81
CA PRO A 516 8.21 23.71 36.66
C PRO A 516 8.63 22.26 36.87
N ILE A 517 9.80 21.89 36.38
CA ILE A 517 10.29 20.51 36.36
C ILE A 517 10.27 19.97 37.79
N ALA A 518 9.33 19.07 38.06
CA ALA A 518 9.25 18.40 39.35
C ALA A 518 10.53 17.56 39.53
N ALA A 519 11.02 17.44 40.77
CA ALA A 519 12.31 16.84 41.06
C ALA A 519 12.42 15.35 40.63
N ASP A 520 11.29 14.74 40.30
CA ASP A 520 11.03 13.37 39.84
C ASP A 520 10.84 13.24 38.31
N ALA A 521 10.80 14.33 37.55
CA ALA A 521 10.63 14.31 36.08
C ALA A 521 11.74 13.54 35.35
N PHE A 522 12.88 13.34 36.03
CA PHE A 522 14.04 12.61 35.54
C PHE A 522 14.17 11.20 36.15
N ALA A 523 13.31 10.80 37.09
CA ALA A 523 13.47 9.57 37.86
C ALA A 523 13.31 8.30 37.01
N ASP A 524 12.61 8.40 35.89
CA ASP A 524 12.37 7.29 34.95
C ASP A 524 13.41 7.22 33.81
N LEU A 525 14.36 8.17 33.74
CA LEU A 525 15.42 8.18 32.72
C LEU A 525 16.61 7.36 33.20
N THR A 526 16.93 6.32 32.43
CA THR A 526 18.04 5.42 32.69
C THR A 526 19.28 5.86 31.93
N SER A 527 20.44 5.34 32.31
CA SER A 527 21.66 5.49 31.51
C SER A 527 21.48 4.97 30.07
N HIS A 528 20.59 4.00 29.84
CA HIS A 528 20.25 3.48 28.51
C HIS A 528 19.56 4.53 27.63
N ASP A 529 18.78 5.44 28.20
CA ASP A 529 18.08 6.50 27.46
C ASP A 529 19.07 7.55 26.88
N LEU A 530 20.28 7.68 27.45
CA LEU A 530 21.36 8.51 26.89
C LEU A 530 21.98 7.92 25.61
N LYS A 531 21.83 6.61 25.36
CA LYS A 531 22.38 5.91 24.18
C LYS A 531 21.76 6.37 22.85
N TYR A 532 20.57 6.96 22.90
CA TYR A 532 19.77 7.33 21.73
C TYR A 532 19.74 8.84 21.45
N ALA A 533 20.50 9.60 22.22
CA ALA A 533 20.35 11.04 22.29
C ALA A 533 21.27 11.80 21.30
N ASP A 534 22.40 11.18 20.92
CA ASP A 534 23.31 11.61 19.85
C ASP A 534 23.91 10.35 19.19
N PRO A 535 24.02 10.24 17.85
CA PRO A 535 24.70 9.11 17.20
C PRO A 535 26.12 8.82 17.73
N ALA A 536 26.75 9.77 18.44
CA ALA A 536 28.07 9.59 19.04
C ALA A 536 28.10 8.93 20.43
N TRP A 537 26.97 8.74 21.14
CA TRP A 537 27.00 8.29 22.55
C TRP A 537 26.66 6.80 22.71
N LEU A 538 27.69 5.95 22.84
CA LEU A 538 27.52 4.54 23.22
C LEU A 538 27.57 4.41 24.74
N ASN A 539 26.60 3.74 25.35
CA ASN A 539 26.63 3.35 26.77
C ASN A 539 27.05 1.87 26.88
N ALA A 540 28.06 1.57 27.69
CA ALA A 540 28.44 0.20 28.05
C ALA A 540 28.02 -0.11 29.49
N SER A 541 26.76 -0.49 29.69
CA SER A 541 26.29 -1.12 30.93
C SER A 541 25.88 -2.57 30.64
N HIS A 542 26.64 -3.47 31.28
CA HIS A 542 26.37 -4.90 31.54
C HIS A 542 25.89 -5.80 30.39
N GLU A 543 26.69 -5.87 29.35
CA GLU A 543 27.28 -7.08 28.74
C GLU A 543 28.09 -6.54 27.56
N PRO A 544 29.36 -6.92 27.36
CA PRO A 544 29.97 -6.69 26.07
C PRO A 544 29.10 -7.46 25.09
N ILE A 545 28.22 -6.76 24.36
CA ILE A 545 27.67 -7.32 23.13
C ILE A 545 28.93 -7.71 22.35
N PRO A 546 29.18 -9.01 22.16
CA PRO A 546 30.46 -9.44 21.61
C PRO A 546 30.68 -8.70 20.31
N ALA A 547 31.94 -8.37 19.97
CA ALA A 547 32.31 -7.78 18.68
C ALA A 547 31.82 -8.62 17.46
N SER A 548 31.19 -9.77 17.71
CA SER A 548 30.37 -10.53 16.79
C SER A 548 28.99 -9.93 16.47
N SER A 549 28.52 -8.85 17.09
CA SER A 549 27.35 -8.09 16.63
C SER A 549 27.74 -7.15 15.48
N GLY A 550 28.33 -7.73 14.43
CA GLY A 550 27.89 -7.61 13.05
C GLY A 550 27.34 -6.30 12.49
N ARG A 551 27.69 -5.13 13.02
CA ARG A 551 27.60 -3.92 12.22
C ARG A 551 28.51 -4.12 11.02
N VAL A 552 27.93 -4.09 9.83
CA VAL A 552 28.69 -3.86 8.60
C VAL A 552 29.59 -2.68 8.89
N ASP A 553 30.90 -2.86 8.73
CA ASP A 553 31.82 -1.75 8.76
C ASP A 553 31.49 -0.84 7.57
N VAL A 554 30.68 0.19 7.82
CA VAL A 554 30.25 1.17 6.81
C VAL A 554 31.47 1.80 6.16
N ARG A 555 32.57 1.97 6.90
CA ARG A 555 33.82 2.48 6.35
C ARG A 555 34.41 1.49 5.35
N SER A 556 34.50 0.21 5.69
CA SER A 556 34.92 -0.83 4.74
C SER A 556 34.02 -0.90 3.50
N LEU A 557 32.70 -0.75 3.65
CA LEU A 557 31.78 -0.66 2.51
C LEU A 557 32.08 0.58 1.66
N VAL A 558 32.23 1.75 2.27
CA VAL A 558 32.56 3.01 1.59
C VAL A 558 33.91 2.94 0.88
N ASP A 559 34.93 2.33 1.49
CA ASP A 559 36.25 2.13 0.88
C ASP A 559 36.17 1.21 -0.35
N ARG A 560 35.38 0.13 -0.27
CA ARG A 560 35.12 -0.75 -1.42
C ARG A 560 34.31 -0.05 -2.52
N LEU A 561 33.33 0.77 -2.14
CA LEU A 561 32.56 1.59 -3.08
C LEU A 561 33.45 2.62 -3.77
N ALA A 562 34.35 3.29 -3.03
CA ALA A 562 35.31 4.24 -3.58
C ALA A 562 36.32 3.58 -4.54
N ALA A 563 36.54 2.26 -4.41
CA ALA A 563 37.37 1.47 -5.32
C ALA A 563 36.62 1.02 -6.59
N VAL A 564 35.30 1.26 -6.72
CA VAL A 564 34.54 0.93 -7.92
C VAL A 564 35.06 1.75 -9.11
N PRO A 565 35.40 1.10 -10.25
CA PRO A 565 35.89 1.83 -11.41
C PRO A 565 34.95 2.95 -11.87
N HIS A 566 35.51 4.13 -12.12
CA HIS A 566 34.81 5.31 -12.63
C HIS A 566 33.81 5.97 -11.67
N ILE A 567 33.77 5.58 -10.39
CA ILE A 567 32.92 6.24 -9.38
C ILE A 567 33.34 7.71 -9.14
N ASP A 568 34.62 8.03 -9.37
CA ASP A 568 35.19 9.38 -9.33
C ASP A 568 34.60 10.34 -10.37
N ARG A 569 33.85 9.83 -11.35
CA ARG A 569 33.21 10.59 -12.42
C ARG A 569 31.70 10.74 -12.25
N TRP A 570 31.14 10.24 -11.15
CA TRP A 570 29.71 10.37 -10.86
C TRP A 570 29.34 11.81 -10.57
N ASP A 571 28.12 12.18 -10.95
CA ASP A 571 27.55 13.48 -10.62
C ASP A 571 26.98 13.48 -9.18
N ASP A 572 26.55 14.66 -8.73
CA ASP A 572 26.01 14.83 -7.38
C ASP A 572 24.73 14.00 -7.15
N ASP A 573 23.97 13.69 -8.21
CA ASP A 573 22.74 12.88 -8.11
C ASP A 573 23.07 11.40 -7.88
N ASP A 574 24.02 10.85 -8.63
CA ASP A 574 24.52 9.48 -8.43
C ASP A 574 25.16 9.32 -7.05
N LEU A 575 25.93 10.30 -6.60
CA LEU A 575 26.52 10.30 -5.24
C LEU A 575 25.45 10.41 -4.15
N ALA A 576 24.42 11.24 -4.35
CA ALA A 576 23.30 11.35 -3.41
C ALA A 576 22.50 10.03 -3.33
N ARG A 577 22.21 9.38 -4.47
CA ARG A 577 21.58 8.05 -4.52
C ARG A 577 22.42 7.02 -3.79
N LEU A 578 23.74 7.03 -3.97
CA LEU A 578 24.64 6.13 -3.26
C LEU A 578 24.64 6.34 -1.75
N ALA A 579 24.80 7.59 -1.30
CA ALA A 579 24.76 7.92 0.11
C ALA A 579 23.42 7.51 0.74
N MET A 580 22.32 7.73 0.02
CA MET A 580 20.99 7.31 0.43
C MET A 580 20.90 5.78 0.52
N ALA A 581 21.37 5.04 -0.48
CA ALA A 581 21.36 3.58 -0.48
C ALA A 581 22.21 2.98 0.65
N VAL A 582 23.42 3.52 0.88
CA VAL A 582 24.29 3.12 2.00
C VAL A 582 23.58 3.33 3.33
N SER A 583 22.98 4.50 3.54
CA SER A 583 22.23 4.83 4.77
C SER A 583 21.03 3.90 4.96
N ARG A 584 20.27 3.66 3.89
CA ARG A 584 19.05 2.86 3.89
C ARG A 584 19.29 1.36 4.08
N ASN A 585 20.47 0.86 3.69
CA ASN A 585 20.86 -0.54 3.85
C ASN A 585 21.45 -0.86 5.22
N GLN A 586 21.62 0.13 6.11
CA GLN A 586 22.11 -0.14 7.45
C GLN A 586 21.02 -0.75 8.33
N PRO A 587 21.28 -1.90 8.99
CA PRO A 587 20.38 -2.41 10.01
C PRO A 587 20.37 -1.44 11.19
N ARG A 588 19.29 -0.65 11.32
CA ARG A 588 19.06 0.14 12.55
C ARG A 588 18.28 -0.71 13.53
N ALA A 589 18.87 -0.94 14.70
CA ALA A 589 18.14 -1.43 15.86
C ALA A 589 17.18 -0.32 16.31
N GLN A 590 15.93 -0.34 15.83
CA GLN A 590 14.90 0.51 16.38
C GLN A 590 14.40 -0.15 17.67
N SER A 591 14.59 0.51 18.81
CA SER A 591 14.15 0.00 20.10
C SER A 591 12.63 0.06 20.28
N GLN A 592 11.92 0.88 19.50
CA GLN A 592 10.48 1.10 19.63
C GLN A 592 9.82 1.49 18.29
N LYS A 593 8.70 0.85 17.93
CA LYS A 593 7.91 1.14 16.71
C LYS A 593 7.30 2.55 16.80
N THR A 594 7.04 3.18 15.65
CA THR A 594 6.49 4.55 15.61
C THR A 594 5.15 4.60 14.88
N VAL A 595 4.19 5.34 15.44
CA VAL A 595 2.98 5.79 14.77
C VAL A 595 3.21 7.22 14.28
N PHE A 596 3.39 7.37 12.97
CA PHE A 596 3.48 8.65 12.31
C PHE A 596 2.08 9.18 12.02
N VAL A 597 1.76 10.39 12.47
CA VAL A 597 0.45 11.02 12.25
C VAL A 597 0.61 12.20 11.31
N ASP A 598 0.00 12.12 10.13
CA ASP A 598 0.03 13.20 9.14
C ASP A 598 -0.79 14.40 9.62
N ILE A 599 -0.11 15.54 9.71
CA ILE A 599 -0.68 16.85 10.02
C ILE A 599 -0.29 17.90 8.97
N SER A 600 -0.06 17.46 7.72
CA SER A 600 0.48 18.32 6.65
C SER A 600 -0.31 19.60 6.42
N HIS A 601 -1.64 19.54 6.42
CA HIS A 601 -2.45 20.73 6.20
C HIS A 601 -2.33 21.68 7.40
N LEU A 602 -2.32 21.17 8.64
CA LEU A 602 -2.09 22.03 9.83
C LEU A 602 -0.76 22.80 9.78
N VAL A 603 0.29 22.20 9.20
CA VAL A 603 1.61 22.84 9.09
C VAL A 603 1.67 23.82 7.91
N ILE A 604 1.11 23.45 6.75
CA ILE A 604 1.14 24.26 5.53
C ILE A 604 0.15 25.42 5.59
N GLU A 605 -1.11 25.13 5.91
CA GLU A 605 -2.22 26.09 5.95
C GLU A 605 -3.28 25.66 6.97
N ASP A 606 -3.28 26.25 8.17
CA ASP A 606 -4.33 26.01 9.17
C ASP A 606 -5.63 26.71 8.75
N ALA A 607 -6.43 26.00 7.94
CA ALA A 607 -7.71 26.49 7.40
C ALA A 607 -8.81 26.67 8.46
N LEU A 608 -8.54 26.33 9.73
CA LEU A 608 -9.48 26.46 10.86
C LEU A 608 -10.86 25.81 10.62
N THR A 609 -10.92 24.70 9.86
CA THR A 609 -12.19 23.97 9.67
C THR A 609 -12.45 22.99 10.80
N GLY A 610 -13.64 22.37 10.80
CA GLY A 610 -14.00 21.32 11.75
C GLY A 610 -13.06 20.11 11.69
N ILE A 611 -12.49 19.80 10.51
CA ILE A 611 -11.50 18.73 10.36
C ILE A 611 -10.21 19.10 11.08
N GLN A 612 -9.66 20.30 10.87
CA GLN A 612 -8.44 20.75 11.56
C GLN A 612 -8.64 20.80 13.09
N ARG A 613 -9.86 21.07 13.58
CA ARG A 613 -10.19 20.91 15.01
C ARG A 613 -9.98 19.46 15.47
N VAL A 614 -10.54 18.49 14.76
CA VAL A 614 -10.35 17.05 15.06
C VAL A 614 -8.87 16.67 15.04
N VAL A 615 -8.14 17.01 13.97
CA VAL A 615 -6.72 16.65 13.81
C VAL A 615 -5.91 17.16 15.00
N ARG A 616 -6.09 18.42 15.42
CA ARG A 616 -5.39 19.01 16.57
C ARG A 616 -5.64 18.26 17.88
N HIS A 617 -6.88 17.92 18.18
CA HIS A 617 -7.23 17.27 19.44
C HIS A 617 -6.75 15.82 19.46
N ILE A 618 -6.99 15.05 18.40
CA ILE A 618 -6.55 13.66 18.31
C ILE A 618 -5.03 13.56 18.42
N VAL A 619 -4.27 14.39 17.68
CA VAL A 619 -2.81 14.33 17.75
C VAL A 619 -2.28 14.71 19.13
N ALA A 620 -2.91 15.65 19.82
CA ALA A 620 -2.55 16.04 21.18
C ALA A 620 -2.73 14.87 22.16
N GLU A 621 -3.87 14.17 22.10
CA GLU A 621 -4.16 13.03 22.98
C GLU A 621 -3.22 11.85 22.70
N MET A 622 -2.97 11.52 21.43
CA MET A 622 -2.05 10.44 21.05
C MET A 622 -0.60 10.74 21.46
N MET A 623 -0.15 12.00 21.38
CA MET A 623 1.18 12.41 21.86
C MET A 623 1.31 12.32 23.38
N ALA A 624 0.25 12.71 24.11
CA ALA A 624 0.24 12.67 25.56
C ALA A 624 0.24 11.23 26.09
N LEU A 625 -0.48 10.33 25.44
CA LEU A 625 -0.72 8.97 25.89
C LEU A 625 -0.56 7.94 24.75
N PRO A 626 0.67 7.72 24.25
CA PRO A 626 0.89 6.84 23.11
C PRO A 626 0.51 5.37 23.40
N PRO A 627 0.20 4.57 22.36
CA PRO A 627 -0.05 3.13 22.51
C PRO A 627 1.15 2.38 23.08
N GLU A 628 0.89 1.31 23.84
CA GLU A 628 1.95 0.48 24.42
C GLU A 628 2.88 -0.09 23.33
N GLY A 629 4.20 0.02 23.53
CA GLY A 629 5.20 -0.43 22.56
C GLY A 629 5.40 0.51 21.36
N TYR A 630 4.66 1.62 21.30
CA TYR A 630 4.77 2.61 20.23
C TYR A 630 5.14 4.00 20.76
N ARG A 631 5.80 4.76 19.90
CA ARG A 631 5.94 6.22 20.01
C ARG A 631 5.00 6.89 19.00
N VAL A 632 4.48 8.06 19.30
CA VAL A 632 3.67 8.86 18.36
C VAL A 632 4.48 10.06 17.88
N GLU A 633 4.51 10.28 16.56
CA GLU A 633 5.24 11.36 15.92
C GLU A 633 4.38 12.06 14.86
N PRO A 634 3.99 13.34 15.06
CA PRO A 634 3.36 14.12 14.02
C PRO A 634 4.36 14.41 12.90
N VAL A 635 3.93 14.25 11.66
CA VAL A 635 4.74 14.46 10.45
C VAL A 635 3.99 15.33 9.45
N TYR A 636 4.74 15.95 8.55
CA TYR A 636 4.19 16.69 7.43
C TYR A 636 5.02 16.43 6.16
N ILE A 637 4.40 16.63 5.00
CA ILE A 637 5.06 16.52 3.69
C ILE A 637 4.73 17.76 2.85
N ASN A 638 5.73 18.24 2.12
CA ASN A 638 5.57 19.32 1.15
C ASN A 638 5.54 18.75 -0.29
N ASP A 639 5.55 19.64 -1.27
CA ASP A 639 5.62 19.33 -2.70
C ASP A 639 6.93 18.62 -3.12
N ASP A 640 7.95 18.60 -2.27
CA ASP A 640 9.20 17.87 -2.49
C ASP A 640 9.11 16.35 -2.22
N GLY A 641 7.97 15.86 -1.72
CA GLY A 641 7.75 14.43 -1.49
C GLY A 641 8.51 13.85 -0.29
N ILE A 642 9.09 14.69 0.58
CA ILE A 642 9.85 14.24 1.75
C ILE A 642 9.08 14.53 3.03
N PHE A 643 8.66 13.46 3.72
CA PHE A 643 8.09 13.57 5.07
C PHE A 643 9.14 14.10 6.05
N ARG A 644 8.72 15.04 6.88
CA ARG A 644 9.51 15.63 7.96
C ARG A 644 8.75 15.54 9.28
N TYR A 645 9.47 15.46 10.39
CA TYR A 645 8.86 15.60 11.71
C TYR A 645 8.27 17.00 11.86
N ALA A 646 7.05 17.12 12.40
CA ALA A 646 6.38 18.40 12.61
C ALA A 646 6.68 19.00 14.01
N ARG A 647 7.94 18.94 14.45
CA ARG A 647 8.37 19.35 15.81
C ARG A 647 8.19 20.84 16.04
N SER A 648 8.47 21.64 15.03
CA SER A 648 8.33 23.09 15.05
C SER A 648 6.87 23.51 15.27
N TYR A 649 5.92 22.79 14.66
CA TYR A 649 4.49 22.99 14.91
C TYR A 649 4.13 22.60 16.35
N CYS A 650 4.58 21.42 16.79
CA CYS A 650 4.26 20.90 18.13
C CYS A 650 4.84 21.78 19.24
N GLN A 651 6.06 22.30 19.07
CA GLN A 651 6.67 23.25 19.98
C GLN A 651 5.81 24.52 20.09
N LYS A 652 5.51 25.18 18.97
CA LYS A 652 4.73 26.42 18.97
C LYS A 652 3.35 26.25 19.63
N ARG A 653 2.71 25.10 19.44
CA ARG A 653 1.32 24.89 19.83
C ARG A 653 1.14 24.26 21.21
N PHE A 654 1.90 23.21 21.52
CA PHE A 654 1.71 22.37 22.71
C PHE A 654 2.80 22.56 23.76
N PHE A 655 4.01 22.97 23.34
CA PHE A 655 5.17 23.08 24.23
C PHE A 655 5.93 24.41 24.02
N PRO A 656 5.27 25.59 24.12
CA PRO A 656 5.87 26.87 23.72
C PRO A 656 7.14 27.23 24.52
N GLU A 657 7.26 26.69 25.74
CA GLU A 657 8.37 26.95 26.67
C GLU A 657 9.54 25.95 26.54
N LEU A 658 9.41 24.92 25.68
CA LEU A 658 10.43 23.86 25.53
C LEU A 658 11.17 23.99 24.19
N PRO A 659 12.51 24.00 24.18
CA PRO A 659 13.32 24.01 22.96
C PRO A 659 13.43 22.60 22.34
N ILE A 660 12.42 22.19 21.56
CA ILE A 660 12.36 20.89 20.87
C ILE A 660 13.34 20.87 19.68
N PRO A 661 13.88 19.71 19.27
CA PRO A 661 14.71 19.59 18.06
C PRO A 661 14.00 20.05 16.78
N ASP A 662 14.80 20.42 15.78
CA ASP A 662 14.30 20.92 14.49
C ASP A 662 13.64 19.81 13.65
N ASP A 663 12.90 20.24 12.61
CA ASP A 663 12.20 19.36 11.68
C ASP A 663 13.22 18.68 10.73
N GLU A 664 13.34 17.35 10.83
CA GLU A 664 14.27 16.53 10.05
C GLU A 664 13.50 15.57 9.13
N PRO A 665 14.09 15.10 8.00
CA PRO A 665 13.50 14.05 7.19
C PRO A 665 13.20 12.78 8.00
N VAL A 666 12.01 12.22 7.80
CA VAL A 666 11.57 10.99 8.47
C VAL A 666 12.24 9.78 7.82
N THR A 667 12.73 8.86 8.66
CA THR A 667 13.17 7.53 8.21
C THR A 667 12.12 6.52 8.63
N PHE A 668 11.38 5.97 7.68
CA PHE A 668 10.39 4.93 7.93
C PHE A 668 11.01 3.53 7.96
N MET A 669 10.52 2.70 8.86
CA MET A 669 11.00 1.35 9.12
C MET A 669 9.87 0.33 9.10
N SER A 670 10.26 -0.95 9.00
CA SER A 670 9.30 -2.05 9.02
C SER A 670 8.58 -2.11 10.37
N GLY A 671 7.25 -2.24 10.35
CA GLY A 671 6.42 -2.28 11.55
C GLY A 671 6.00 -0.92 12.09
N ASP A 672 6.48 0.18 11.50
CA ASP A 672 5.90 1.52 11.74
C ASP A 672 4.50 1.60 11.13
N ILE A 673 3.70 2.53 11.66
CA ILE A 673 2.34 2.81 11.20
C ILE A 673 2.27 4.27 10.78
N PHE A 674 1.75 4.54 9.60
CA PHE A 674 1.39 5.87 9.13
C PHE A 674 -0.13 6.05 9.19
N VAL A 675 -0.57 7.14 9.84
CA VAL A 675 -1.98 7.54 9.93
C VAL A 675 -2.14 8.89 9.22
N GLY A 676 -2.70 8.84 8.02
CA GLY A 676 -3.18 9.99 7.27
C GLY A 676 -4.43 10.59 7.92
N LEU A 677 -4.24 11.30 9.03
CA LEU A 677 -5.32 11.91 9.81
C LEU A 677 -5.85 13.18 9.14
N ASP A 678 -4.99 13.95 8.48
CA ASP A 678 -5.39 15.14 7.74
C ASP A 678 -6.07 14.81 6.40
N LEU A 679 -7.03 15.62 5.97
CA LEU A 679 -7.71 15.47 4.68
C LEU A 679 -6.85 16.06 3.53
N ALA A 680 -5.62 15.57 3.38
CA ALA A 680 -4.62 16.04 2.42
C ALA A 680 -4.95 15.68 0.94
N ALA A 681 -6.16 16.02 0.50
CA ALA A 681 -6.74 15.64 -0.79
C ALA A 681 -5.91 16.10 -2.01
N HIS A 682 -5.20 17.22 -1.85
CA HIS A 682 -4.34 17.80 -2.90
C HIS A 682 -2.92 17.21 -2.91
N LEU A 683 -2.52 16.41 -1.92
CA LEU A 683 -1.18 15.83 -1.82
C LEU A 683 -1.17 14.33 -2.12
N VAL A 684 -2.05 13.56 -1.49
CA VAL A 684 -1.98 12.08 -1.54
C VAL A 684 -1.94 11.51 -2.96
N PRO A 685 -2.78 11.95 -3.92
CA PRO A 685 -2.74 11.39 -5.28
C PRO A 685 -1.44 11.67 -6.03
N TYR A 686 -0.80 12.82 -5.77
CA TYR A 686 0.44 13.22 -6.43
C TYR A 686 1.67 12.57 -5.80
N LEU A 687 1.57 12.17 -4.53
CA LEU A 687 2.64 11.54 -3.76
C LEU A 687 2.50 10.02 -3.69
N ARG A 688 1.78 9.40 -4.63
CA ARG A 688 1.54 7.95 -4.72
C ARG A 688 2.82 7.15 -4.46
N ASP A 689 3.89 7.49 -5.17
CA ASP A 689 5.17 6.76 -5.11
C ASP A 689 5.80 6.77 -3.72
N THR A 690 5.58 7.84 -2.94
CA THR A 690 6.05 7.94 -1.55
C THR A 690 5.36 6.90 -0.68
N TYR A 691 4.04 6.75 -0.81
CA TYR A 691 3.27 5.76 -0.06
C TYR A 691 3.56 4.32 -0.51
N VAL A 692 3.73 4.08 -1.81
CA VAL A 692 4.16 2.76 -2.32
C VAL A 692 5.54 2.40 -1.75
N TRP A 693 6.47 3.36 -1.74
CA TRP A 693 7.79 3.17 -1.15
C TRP A 693 7.74 2.94 0.36
N MET A 694 6.89 3.64 1.11
CA MET A 694 6.68 3.38 2.54
C MET A 694 6.18 1.95 2.78
N ARG A 695 5.18 1.50 2.01
CA ARG A 695 4.68 0.11 2.08
C ARG A 695 5.73 -0.91 1.70
N SER A 696 6.59 -0.61 0.72
CA SER A 696 7.65 -1.51 0.32
C SER A 696 8.63 -1.81 1.47
N ARG A 697 8.78 -0.86 2.41
CA ARG A 697 9.55 -1.01 3.64
C ARG A 697 8.81 -1.71 4.79
N GLY A 698 7.54 -2.03 4.60
CA GLY A 698 6.71 -2.65 5.63
C GLY A 698 6.08 -1.65 6.61
N VAL A 699 5.92 -0.38 6.20
CA VAL A 699 5.08 0.59 6.91
C VAL A 699 3.61 0.27 6.61
N GLN A 700 2.78 0.22 7.65
CA GLN A 700 1.33 0.12 7.46
C GLN A 700 0.72 1.51 7.25
N ILE A 701 -0.06 1.68 6.19
CA ILE A 701 -0.64 2.96 5.79
C ILE A 701 -2.15 2.94 6.04
N HIS A 702 -2.60 3.83 6.92
CA HIS A 702 -4.01 4.03 7.23
C HIS A 702 -4.43 5.46 6.89
N PHE A 703 -5.58 5.65 6.25
CA PHE A 703 -6.16 6.98 6.02
C PHE A 703 -7.47 7.16 6.76
N VAL A 704 -7.69 8.36 7.31
CA VAL A 704 -8.96 8.73 7.92
C VAL A 704 -9.89 9.33 6.87
N VAL A 705 -11.11 8.81 6.77
CA VAL A 705 -12.16 9.31 5.87
C VAL A 705 -13.27 9.95 6.68
N TYR A 706 -13.48 11.26 6.45
CA TYR A 706 -14.45 12.05 7.19
C TYR A 706 -15.87 11.90 6.62
N ASP A 707 -16.02 11.89 5.30
CA ASP A 707 -17.28 11.62 4.61
C ASP A 707 -17.01 11.21 3.15
N LEU A 708 -18.06 10.83 2.42
CA LEU A 708 -18.01 10.59 0.96
C LEU A 708 -18.88 11.59 0.20
N LEU A 709 -19.27 12.71 0.80
CA LEU A 709 -20.25 13.64 0.23
C LEU A 709 -19.81 14.22 -1.12
N PRO A 710 -18.52 14.53 -1.39
CA PRO A 710 -18.10 14.92 -2.74
C PRO A 710 -18.42 13.88 -3.83
N LEU A 711 -18.46 12.58 -3.48
CA LEU A 711 -18.81 11.50 -4.40
C LEU A 711 -20.31 11.20 -4.45
N LEU A 712 -20.98 11.26 -3.30
CA LEU A 712 -22.40 10.91 -3.18
C LEU A 712 -23.31 12.08 -3.56
N ARG A 713 -22.91 13.31 -3.21
CA ARG A 713 -23.66 14.55 -3.40
C ARG A 713 -22.86 15.60 -4.17
N PRO A 714 -22.28 15.28 -5.35
CA PRO A 714 -21.53 16.25 -6.14
C PRO A 714 -22.39 17.46 -6.54
N ASP A 715 -23.72 17.31 -6.56
CA ASP A 715 -24.69 18.40 -6.77
C ASP A 715 -24.62 19.51 -5.70
N CYS A 716 -24.04 19.23 -4.54
CA CYS A 716 -23.87 20.19 -3.44
C CYS A 716 -22.51 20.86 -3.38
N PHE A 717 -21.55 20.51 -4.23
CA PHE A 717 -20.18 21.05 -4.20
C PHE A 717 -19.88 21.90 -5.44
N ASP A 718 -18.77 22.62 -5.39
CA ASP A 718 -18.22 23.33 -6.54
C ASP A 718 -17.54 22.35 -7.51
N GLU A 719 -17.89 22.44 -8.79
CA GLU A 719 -17.42 21.51 -9.83
C GLU A 719 -15.89 21.46 -9.94
N ALA A 720 -15.20 22.58 -9.69
CA ALA A 720 -13.75 22.67 -9.79
C ALA A 720 -13.00 21.81 -8.75
N GLY A 721 -13.59 21.59 -7.56
CA GLY A 721 -12.95 20.84 -6.47
C GLY A 721 -13.17 19.32 -6.53
N LEU A 722 -14.25 18.88 -7.18
CA LEU A 722 -14.64 17.47 -7.24
C LEU A 722 -13.57 16.52 -7.80
N PRO A 723 -12.82 16.87 -8.87
CA PRO A 723 -11.77 15.99 -9.39
C PRO A 723 -10.66 15.69 -8.37
N THR A 724 -10.33 16.66 -7.50
CA THR A 724 -9.30 16.48 -6.47
C THR A 724 -9.75 15.51 -5.40
N PHE A 725 -10.95 15.68 -4.84
CA PHE A 725 -11.50 14.74 -3.86
C PHE A 725 -11.67 13.34 -4.44
N ARG A 726 -12.17 13.24 -5.67
CA ARG A 726 -12.27 11.98 -6.39
C ARG A 726 -10.94 11.23 -6.42
N ARG A 727 -9.89 11.88 -6.95
CA ARG A 727 -8.55 11.27 -7.04
C ARG A 727 -8.03 10.87 -5.67
N TRP A 728 -8.36 11.63 -4.62
CA TRP A 728 -8.03 11.26 -3.25
C TRP A 728 -8.71 9.96 -2.82
N TYR A 729 -10.02 9.81 -2.99
CA TYR A 729 -10.72 8.56 -2.65
C TYR A 729 -10.17 7.36 -3.43
N GLU A 730 -9.94 7.51 -4.75
CA GLU A 730 -9.32 6.48 -5.59
C GLU A 730 -7.92 6.11 -5.06
N ALA A 731 -7.08 7.11 -4.75
CA ALA A 731 -5.72 6.91 -4.25
C ALA A 731 -5.68 6.23 -2.88
N VAL A 732 -6.45 6.71 -1.88
CA VAL A 732 -6.47 6.09 -0.55
C VAL A 732 -7.05 4.68 -0.61
N ALA A 733 -8.04 4.46 -1.48
CA ALA A 733 -8.58 3.13 -1.72
C ALA A 733 -7.49 2.21 -2.26
N GLU A 734 -6.69 2.60 -3.24
CA GLU A 734 -5.63 1.73 -3.79
C GLU A 734 -4.43 1.53 -2.84
N LEU A 735 -4.00 2.60 -2.17
CA LEU A 735 -2.70 2.64 -1.48
C LEU A 735 -2.73 2.05 -0.06
N SER A 736 -3.86 2.19 0.65
CA SER A 736 -3.93 1.87 2.08
C SER A 736 -3.90 0.38 2.43
N ASP A 737 -3.42 0.09 3.64
CA ASP A 737 -3.65 -1.15 4.38
C ASP A 737 -5.01 -1.14 5.08
N GLY A 738 -5.47 0.04 5.49
CA GLY A 738 -6.81 0.23 6.03
C GLY A 738 -7.34 1.66 5.92
N ILE A 739 -8.66 1.75 5.96
CA ILE A 739 -9.42 3.00 5.94
C ILE A 739 -10.16 3.10 7.27
N ILE A 740 -10.05 4.25 7.93
CA ILE A 740 -10.67 4.49 9.22
C ILE A 740 -11.68 5.63 9.05
N CYS A 741 -12.95 5.34 9.18
CA CYS A 741 -14.01 6.35 9.05
C CYS A 741 -14.36 6.98 10.39
N ILE A 742 -14.90 8.20 10.38
CA ILE A 742 -15.30 8.89 11.62
C ILE A 742 -16.67 8.44 12.16
N SER A 743 -17.31 7.49 11.49
CA SER A 743 -18.55 6.85 11.90
C SER A 743 -18.69 5.49 11.21
N ARG A 744 -19.53 4.63 11.79
CA ARG A 744 -19.93 3.36 11.17
C ARG A 744 -20.70 3.61 9.88
N THR A 745 -21.54 4.63 9.84
CA THR A 745 -22.28 5.04 8.64
C THR A 745 -21.31 5.34 7.48
N VAL A 746 -20.29 6.16 7.71
CA VAL A 746 -19.30 6.49 6.68
C VAL A 746 -18.48 5.24 6.29
N ALA A 747 -18.20 4.32 7.22
CA ALA A 747 -17.55 3.05 6.91
C ALA A 747 -18.41 2.16 5.98
N ASP A 748 -19.71 2.09 6.21
CA ASP A 748 -20.66 1.34 5.37
C ASP A 748 -20.85 2.01 4.00
N GLU A 749 -20.87 3.35 3.95
CA GLU A 749 -20.86 4.13 2.69
C GLU A 749 -19.57 3.89 1.90
N PHE A 750 -18.41 3.95 2.55
CA PHE A 750 -17.12 3.69 1.91
C PHE A 750 -17.04 2.28 1.35
N ARG A 751 -17.46 1.28 2.12
CA ARG A 751 -17.54 -0.11 1.67
C ARG A 751 -18.45 -0.26 0.46
N THR A 752 -19.61 0.40 0.47
CA THR A 752 -20.55 0.41 -0.67
C THR A 752 -19.92 1.09 -1.89
N TRP A 753 -19.19 2.18 -1.67
CA TRP A 753 -18.47 2.86 -2.75
C TRP A 753 -17.33 2.02 -3.31
N LEU A 754 -16.63 1.19 -2.52
CA LEU A 754 -15.62 0.26 -3.03
C LEU A 754 -16.22 -0.78 -3.98
N ASP A 755 -17.41 -1.32 -3.67
CA ASP A 755 -18.16 -2.20 -4.58
C ASP A 755 -18.52 -1.51 -5.90
N GLN A 756 -18.60 -0.17 -5.89
CA GLN A 756 -18.84 0.65 -7.08
C GLN A 756 -17.55 1.00 -7.82
N SER A 757 -16.53 1.51 -7.12
CA SER A 757 -15.28 2.00 -7.71
C SER A 757 -14.37 0.88 -8.20
N MET A 758 -14.39 -0.28 -7.54
CA MET A 758 -13.57 -1.46 -7.86
C MET A 758 -12.08 -1.10 -8.05
N PRO A 759 -11.43 -0.51 -7.03
CA PRO A 759 -10.02 -0.13 -7.13
C PRO A 759 -9.15 -1.36 -7.42
N ALA A 760 -8.13 -1.18 -8.27
CA ALA A 760 -7.21 -2.24 -8.64
C ALA A 760 -6.35 -2.62 -7.43
N ARG A 761 -6.64 -3.77 -6.82
CA ARG A 761 -5.90 -4.26 -5.65
C ARG A 761 -5.86 -5.78 -5.61
N GLY A 762 -4.72 -6.32 -5.19
CA GLY A 762 -4.52 -7.77 -4.99
C GLY A 762 -4.90 -8.28 -3.60
N ARG A 763 -5.28 -7.39 -2.67
CA ARG A 763 -5.54 -7.73 -1.26
C ARG A 763 -6.81 -7.09 -0.71
N PRO A 764 -7.39 -7.66 0.35
CA PRO A 764 -8.46 -7.01 1.09
C PRO A 764 -8.01 -5.67 1.68
N VAL A 765 -8.89 -4.67 1.69
CA VAL A 765 -8.72 -3.48 2.52
C VAL A 765 -9.48 -3.64 3.81
N LYS A 766 -8.88 -3.23 4.92
CA LYS A 766 -9.55 -3.21 6.21
C LYS A 766 -10.28 -1.89 6.38
N ILE A 767 -11.51 -1.94 6.89
CA ILE A 767 -12.35 -0.77 7.08
C ILE A 767 -12.73 -0.74 8.56
N GLY A 768 -12.34 0.32 9.25
CA GLY A 768 -12.63 0.56 10.65
C GLY A 768 -13.37 1.88 10.83
N TYR A 769 -13.78 2.16 12.05
CA TYR A 769 -14.32 3.46 12.41
C TYR A 769 -13.98 3.85 13.84
N PHE A 770 -13.96 5.16 14.09
CA PHE A 770 -13.93 5.74 15.42
C PHE A 770 -14.88 6.94 15.46
N HIS A 771 -15.44 7.27 16.62
CA HIS A 771 -16.32 8.41 16.79
C HIS A 771 -15.52 9.63 17.24
N LEU A 772 -15.92 10.81 16.77
CA LEU A 772 -15.25 12.06 17.14
C LEU A 772 -15.57 12.43 18.59
N GLY A 773 -14.55 12.92 19.29
CA GLY A 773 -14.72 13.48 20.63
C GLY A 773 -15.33 14.87 20.62
N ALA A 774 -15.81 15.32 21.78
CA ALA A 774 -16.35 16.66 21.95
C ALA A 774 -16.13 17.18 23.38
N ASP A 775 -14.94 17.66 23.74
CA ASP A 775 -14.76 18.36 25.01
C ASP A 775 -14.93 19.87 24.80
N LEU A 776 -16.15 20.39 24.99
CA LEU A 776 -16.34 21.84 25.16
C LEU A 776 -15.93 22.25 26.58
N VAL A 777 -15.34 23.44 26.74
CA VAL A 777 -14.86 23.94 28.04
C VAL A 777 -16.04 24.02 29.03
N PRO A 778 -16.08 23.19 30.08
CA PRO A 778 -17.18 23.21 31.04
C PRO A 778 -16.85 24.21 32.14
N THR A 779 -16.96 25.52 31.90
CA THR A 779 -16.66 26.52 32.95
C THR A 779 -17.53 27.76 32.98
N ALA A 780 -18.40 28.02 32.00
CA ALA A 780 -19.32 29.14 32.12
C ALA A 780 -20.55 28.72 32.95
N GLU A 781 -20.57 29.05 34.24
CA GLU A 781 -21.84 29.03 34.98
C GLU A 781 -22.87 29.90 34.25
N PRO A 782 -24.16 29.50 34.18
CA PRO A 782 -25.21 30.26 33.50
C PRO A 782 -25.25 31.75 33.89
N ALA A 783 -24.92 32.06 35.15
CA ALA A 783 -24.83 33.43 35.68
C ALA A 783 -23.74 34.30 35.02
N MET A 784 -22.68 33.70 34.44
CA MET A 784 -21.65 34.43 33.70
C MET A 784 -22.02 34.66 32.22
N LEU A 785 -23.11 34.08 31.74
CA LEU A 785 -23.60 34.22 30.35
C LEU A 785 -24.71 35.27 30.22
N ASP A 786 -25.10 35.95 31.31
CA ASP A 786 -26.11 37.00 31.29
C ASP A 786 -25.76 38.11 30.30
N GLY A 787 -26.66 38.35 29.33
CA GLY A 787 -26.48 39.33 28.25
C GLY A 787 -25.58 38.88 27.08
N ALA A 788 -24.95 37.70 27.15
CA ALA A 788 -23.98 37.25 26.15
C ALA A 788 -24.61 36.84 24.81
N VAL A 789 -25.90 36.47 24.76
CA VAL A 789 -26.60 36.16 23.50
C VAL A 789 -26.65 37.40 22.60
N GLY A 790 -26.78 38.60 23.17
CA GLY A 790 -26.83 39.86 22.41
C GLY A 790 -28.02 40.01 21.46
N LEU A 791 -29.04 39.15 21.56
CA LEU A 791 -30.25 39.14 20.73
C LEU A 791 -31.50 39.27 21.60
N ASP A 792 -32.49 40.03 21.15
CA ASP A 792 -33.83 40.07 21.77
C ASP A 792 -34.70 38.95 21.20
N LEU A 793 -34.77 37.83 21.92
CA LEU A 793 -35.57 36.66 21.53
C LEU A 793 -37.05 36.76 21.95
N GLY A 794 -37.42 37.77 22.76
CA GLY A 794 -38.81 38.02 23.16
C GLY A 794 -39.51 36.89 23.92
N GLY A 795 -38.77 35.95 24.54
CA GLY A 795 -39.32 34.79 25.27
C GLY A 795 -40.00 33.74 24.39
N ARG A 796 -39.81 33.80 23.07
CA ARG A 796 -40.41 32.89 22.09
C ARG A 796 -39.59 31.60 21.95
N PRO A 797 -40.21 30.46 21.60
CA PRO A 797 -39.46 29.27 21.21
C PRO A 797 -38.47 29.60 20.10
N SER A 798 -37.19 29.26 20.31
CA SER A 798 -36.09 29.67 19.45
C SER A 798 -35.32 28.44 18.95
N PHE A 799 -35.13 28.34 17.63
CA PHE A 799 -34.49 27.20 16.98
C PHE A 799 -33.11 27.58 16.47
N LEU A 800 -32.08 26.84 16.89
CA LEU A 800 -30.69 27.10 16.58
C LEU A 800 -30.18 26.16 15.47
N MET A 801 -29.55 26.71 14.44
CA MET A 801 -28.75 25.97 13.46
C MET A 801 -27.28 26.40 13.58
N VAL A 802 -26.36 25.44 13.69
CA VAL A 802 -24.92 25.68 13.83
C VAL A 802 -24.15 25.03 12.68
N GLY A 803 -23.41 25.83 11.92
CA GLY A 803 -22.54 25.35 10.85
C GLY A 803 -22.38 26.36 9.71
N THR A 804 -21.41 26.09 8.82
CA THR A 804 -21.26 26.87 7.58
C THR A 804 -22.52 26.75 6.71
N ILE A 805 -22.98 27.87 6.15
CA ILE A 805 -24.16 27.89 5.27
C ILE A 805 -23.77 27.35 3.90
N GLU A 806 -24.27 26.18 3.56
CA GLU A 806 -23.97 25.46 2.31
C GLU A 806 -25.21 24.67 1.84
N PRO A 807 -25.29 24.27 0.55
CA PRO A 807 -26.52 23.72 -0.05
C PRO A 807 -27.05 22.48 0.66
N ARG A 808 -26.17 21.61 1.15
CA ARG A 808 -26.53 20.36 1.82
C ARG A 808 -27.02 20.52 3.26
N LYS A 809 -26.88 21.68 3.91
CA LYS A 809 -27.21 21.85 5.34
C LYS A 809 -28.69 22.19 5.59
N GLY A 810 -29.49 22.29 4.54
CA GLY A 810 -30.95 22.46 4.65
C GLY A 810 -31.41 23.85 5.09
N HIS A 811 -30.53 24.86 5.08
CA HIS A 811 -30.87 26.24 5.47
C HIS A 811 -31.98 26.85 4.60
N ALA A 812 -31.97 26.60 3.28
CA ALA A 812 -33.00 27.10 2.37
C ALA A 812 -34.38 26.52 2.70
N GLN A 813 -34.48 25.18 2.80
CA GLN A 813 -35.72 24.50 3.21
C GLN A 813 -36.19 24.97 4.59
N THR A 814 -35.25 25.20 5.51
CA THR A 814 -35.58 25.69 6.85
C THR A 814 -36.19 27.09 6.79
N LEU A 815 -35.61 28.00 6.02
CA LEU A 815 -36.17 29.34 5.83
C LEU A 815 -37.59 29.27 5.25
N ASP A 816 -37.80 28.44 4.21
CA ASP A 816 -39.12 28.23 3.60
C ASP A 816 -40.13 27.65 4.61
N ALA A 817 -39.70 26.71 5.46
CA ALA A 817 -40.55 26.14 6.50
C ALA A 817 -40.93 27.18 7.56
N PHE A 818 -40.00 28.06 7.93
CA PHE A 818 -40.28 29.15 8.87
C PHE A 818 -41.19 30.23 8.27
N ASP A 819 -41.14 30.48 6.96
CA ASP A 819 -42.12 31.33 6.28
C ASP A 819 -43.55 30.77 6.39
N ILE A 820 -43.69 29.44 6.28
CA ILE A 820 -44.97 28.76 6.53
C ILE A 820 -45.40 28.94 7.99
N LEU A 821 -44.51 28.71 8.96
CA LEU A 821 -44.82 28.87 10.38
C LEU A 821 -45.23 30.31 10.72
N TRP A 822 -44.51 31.31 10.20
CA TRP A 822 -44.79 32.72 10.46
C TRP A 822 -46.08 33.19 9.78
N SER A 823 -46.37 32.73 8.55
CA SER A 823 -47.60 33.07 7.83
C SER A 823 -48.85 32.40 8.42
N THR A 824 -48.69 31.23 9.06
CA THR A 824 -49.76 30.51 9.78
C THR A 824 -49.92 30.98 11.23
N GLY A 825 -49.15 31.98 11.67
CA GLY A 825 -49.31 32.66 12.95
C GLY A 825 -48.51 32.08 14.12
N HIS A 826 -47.61 31.12 13.87
CA HIS A 826 -46.71 30.60 14.91
C HIS A 826 -45.64 31.64 15.29
N ASN A 827 -45.47 31.85 16.59
CA ASN A 827 -44.58 32.85 17.14
C ASN A 827 -43.24 32.22 17.58
N VAL A 828 -42.36 31.95 16.61
CA VAL A 828 -41.07 31.27 16.79
C VAL A 828 -39.91 32.06 16.19
N ASN A 829 -38.70 31.86 16.73
CA ASN A 829 -37.46 32.45 16.20
C ASN A 829 -36.61 31.39 15.47
N LEU A 830 -35.92 31.81 14.40
CA LEU A 830 -34.87 31.05 13.73
C LEU A 830 -33.52 31.75 13.94
N ILE A 831 -32.54 31.03 14.48
CA ILE A 831 -31.18 31.51 14.74
C ILE A 831 -30.20 30.67 13.91
N LEU A 832 -29.47 31.31 13.01
CA LEU A 832 -28.43 30.69 12.19
C LEU A 832 -27.06 31.16 12.67
N VAL A 833 -26.15 30.24 12.97
CA VAL A 833 -24.76 30.54 13.37
C VAL A 833 -23.78 29.91 12.41
N GLY A 834 -23.02 30.75 11.72
CA GLY A 834 -21.93 30.33 10.85
C GLY A 834 -21.77 31.21 9.61
N LYS A 835 -20.55 31.17 9.05
CA LYS A 835 -20.17 31.93 7.86
C LYS A 835 -20.87 31.40 6.59
N PRO A 836 -21.07 32.25 5.55
CA PRO A 836 -21.49 31.77 4.24
C PRO A 836 -20.41 30.85 3.64
N GLY A 837 -20.84 29.72 3.07
CA GLY A 837 -20.03 28.77 2.32
C GLY A 837 -20.10 29.01 0.81
N TRP A 838 -20.16 27.92 0.04
CA TRP A 838 -20.23 27.95 -1.43
C TRP A 838 -21.67 27.76 -1.95
N ARG A 839 -21.96 28.22 -3.18
CA ARG A 839 -23.25 28.07 -3.88
C ARG A 839 -24.49 28.50 -3.07
N VAL A 840 -24.33 29.54 -2.24
CA VAL A 840 -25.39 30.05 -1.36
C VAL A 840 -25.70 31.53 -1.58
N ASP A 841 -25.22 32.14 -2.65
CA ASP A 841 -25.39 33.59 -2.90
C ASP A 841 -26.88 34.00 -2.88
N GLU A 842 -27.75 33.22 -3.52
CA GLU A 842 -29.20 33.47 -3.51
C GLU A 842 -29.79 33.36 -2.10
N LEU A 843 -29.41 32.32 -1.35
CA LEU A 843 -29.87 32.13 0.03
C LEU A 843 -29.38 33.25 0.95
N VAL A 844 -28.13 33.67 0.82
CA VAL A 844 -27.55 34.79 1.58
C VAL A 844 -28.31 36.08 1.32
N LEU A 845 -28.66 36.36 0.05
CA LEU A 845 -29.49 37.51 -0.31
C LEU A 845 -30.89 37.42 0.30
N ARG A 846 -31.50 36.22 0.29
CA ARG A 846 -32.80 35.97 0.92
C ARG A 846 -32.76 36.19 2.43
N LEU A 847 -31.74 35.68 3.12
CA LEU A 847 -31.56 35.84 4.57
C LEU A 847 -31.39 37.31 4.98
N ARG A 848 -30.57 38.07 4.25
CA ARG A 848 -30.27 39.48 4.57
C ARG A 848 -31.46 40.41 4.32
N ASN A 849 -32.23 40.16 3.26
CA ASN A 849 -33.36 40.99 2.87
C ASN A 849 -34.71 40.48 3.39
N HIS A 850 -34.69 39.47 4.27
CA HIS A 850 -35.91 38.83 4.75
C HIS A 850 -36.76 39.81 5.60
N PRO A 851 -38.09 39.86 5.44
CA PRO A 851 -38.95 40.74 6.24
C PRO A 851 -38.85 40.52 7.77
N GLU A 852 -38.45 39.31 8.17
CA GLU A 852 -38.27 38.91 9.58
C GLU A 852 -36.83 39.05 10.11
N ALA A 853 -35.89 39.49 9.26
CA ALA A 853 -34.50 39.68 9.66
C ALA A 853 -34.38 40.69 10.81
N GLY A 854 -33.67 40.32 11.87
CA GLY A 854 -33.52 41.11 13.09
C GLY A 854 -34.76 41.18 13.99
N ARG A 855 -35.84 40.45 13.65
CA ARG A 855 -37.09 40.38 14.44
C ARG A 855 -37.37 38.97 14.94
N ARG A 856 -37.46 38.01 14.00
CA ARG A 856 -37.68 36.58 14.26
C ARG A 856 -36.65 35.70 13.54
N LEU A 857 -35.92 36.25 12.57
CA LEU A 857 -34.79 35.62 11.90
C LEU A 857 -33.49 36.31 12.32
N PHE A 858 -32.56 35.55 12.89
CA PHE A 858 -31.26 36.04 13.31
C PHE A 858 -30.16 35.22 12.62
N TRP A 859 -29.22 35.88 11.96
CA TRP A 859 -28.06 35.22 11.36
C TRP A 859 -26.77 35.85 11.86
N LEU A 860 -25.93 35.04 12.51
CA LEU A 860 -24.64 35.42 13.06
C LEU A 860 -23.53 34.74 12.28
N GLU A 861 -22.89 35.50 11.39
CA GLU A 861 -21.79 34.99 10.55
C GLU A 861 -20.54 34.64 11.36
N ARG A 862 -20.35 35.31 12.50
CA ARG A 862 -19.23 35.12 13.42
C ARG A 862 -19.76 35.20 14.86
N ALA A 863 -20.00 34.05 15.47
CA ALA A 863 -20.21 33.94 16.91
C ALA A 863 -18.89 33.51 17.55
N ASP A 864 -18.50 34.15 18.65
CA ASP A 864 -17.43 33.61 19.49
C ASP A 864 -17.95 32.43 20.34
N ASP A 865 -17.03 31.69 20.96
CA ASP A 865 -17.38 30.51 21.77
C ASP A 865 -18.35 30.87 22.91
N ARG A 866 -18.25 32.07 23.49
CA ARG A 866 -19.13 32.50 24.58
C ARG A 866 -20.55 32.74 24.08
N GLN A 867 -20.71 33.37 22.91
CA GLN A 867 -22.00 33.59 22.27
C GLN A 867 -22.64 32.26 21.85
N LEU A 868 -21.86 31.33 21.28
CA LEU A 868 -22.37 30.02 20.88
C LEU A 868 -22.82 29.19 22.09
N ILE A 869 -22.03 29.16 23.16
CA ILE A 869 -22.40 28.49 24.43
C ILE A 869 -23.67 29.11 25.02
N ALA A 870 -23.78 30.45 25.02
CA ALA A 870 -24.99 31.13 25.46
C ALA A 870 -26.23 30.73 24.62
N MET A 871 -26.07 30.55 23.31
CA MET A 871 -27.16 30.07 22.44
C MET A 871 -27.55 28.63 22.73
N TYR A 872 -26.59 27.75 23.03
CA TYR A 872 -26.92 26.38 23.46
C TYR A 872 -27.74 26.36 24.75
N HIS A 873 -27.52 27.30 25.68
CA HIS A 873 -28.31 27.42 26.90
C HIS A 873 -29.68 28.08 26.74
N THR A 874 -29.83 28.99 25.77
CA THR A 874 -31.03 29.84 25.63
C THR A 874 -32.00 29.40 24.54
N ALA A 875 -31.53 28.67 23.53
CA ALA A 875 -32.40 28.12 22.50
C ALA A 875 -33.37 27.08 23.08
N SER A 876 -34.48 26.86 22.38
CA SER A 876 -35.47 25.82 22.74
C SER A 876 -35.16 24.48 22.09
N ALA A 877 -34.57 24.49 20.89
CA ALA A 877 -34.05 23.29 20.24
C ALA A 877 -32.92 23.60 19.26
N LEU A 878 -32.03 22.64 19.06
CA LEU A 878 -31.16 22.56 17.89
C LEU A 878 -31.98 22.00 16.71
N LEU A 879 -31.89 22.63 15.53
CA LEU A 879 -32.46 22.13 14.28
C LEU A 879 -31.34 21.69 13.32
N ALA A 880 -31.09 20.38 13.26
CA ALA A 880 -30.10 19.75 12.38
C ALA A 880 -30.77 19.26 11.08
N ALA A 881 -30.89 20.16 10.09
CA ALA A 881 -31.63 19.91 8.85
C ALA A 881 -30.77 19.40 7.67
N SER A 882 -29.54 18.96 7.92
CA SER A 882 -28.62 18.49 6.88
C SER A 882 -29.18 17.35 6.03
N GLU A 883 -28.85 17.35 4.73
CA GLU A 883 -29.17 16.31 3.74
C GLU A 883 -28.08 15.22 3.66
N GLY A 884 -26.94 15.43 4.32
CA GLY A 884 -25.83 14.48 4.41
C GLY A 884 -24.73 15.03 5.32
N GLU A 885 -24.11 14.17 6.13
CA GLU A 885 -23.05 14.52 7.11
C GLU A 885 -22.11 13.33 7.32
N GLY A 886 -20.88 13.60 7.77
CA GLY A 886 -19.94 12.56 8.19
C GLY A 886 -20.12 12.10 9.65
N PHE A 887 -20.62 13.00 10.53
CA PHE A 887 -20.79 12.71 11.96
C PHE A 887 -21.95 13.49 12.60
N GLY A 888 -21.79 14.82 12.78
CA GLY A 888 -22.81 15.68 13.40
C GLY A 888 -22.43 16.23 14.78
N LEU A 889 -21.24 16.84 14.91
CA LEU A 889 -20.78 17.44 16.17
C LEU A 889 -21.80 18.38 16.85
N PRO A 890 -22.56 19.25 16.14
CA PRO A 890 -23.56 20.10 16.79
C PRO A 890 -24.61 19.35 17.61
N LEU A 891 -24.94 18.09 17.27
CA LEU A 891 -25.88 17.28 18.05
C LEU A 891 -25.30 16.98 19.43
N ILE A 892 -24.01 16.62 19.48
CA ILE A 892 -23.28 16.34 20.73
C ILE A 892 -23.13 17.60 21.55
N GLU A 893 -22.72 18.70 20.91
CA GLU A 893 -22.59 20.01 21.57
C GLU A 893 -23.93 20.44 22.19
N ALA A 894 -25.06 20.31 21.48
CA ALA A 894 -26.39 20.60 22.02
C ALA A 894 -26.77 19.70 23.21
N ALA A 895 -26.49 18.40 23.12
CA ALA A 895 -26.78 17.46 24.19
C ALA A 895 -25.99 17.72 25.48
N GLN A 896 -24.74 18.20 25.37
CA GLN A 896 -23.92 18.58 26.53
C GLN A 896 -24.54 19.72 27.34
N TYR A 897 -25.28 20.62 26.70
CA TYR A 897 -26.02 21.70 27.36
C TYR A 897 -27.48 21.36 27.64
N GLY A 898 -27.92 20.13 27.35
CA GLY A 898 -29.29 19.66 27.54
C GLY A 898 -30.31 20.29 26.58
N LEU A 899 -29.86 20.88 25.47
CA LEU A 899 -30.72 21.48 24.45
C LEU A 899 -31.41 20.37 23.63
N PRO A 900 -32.75 20.30 23.57
CA PRO A 900 -33.46 19.32 22.74
C PRO A 900 -33.04 19.38 21.26
N ILE A 901 -33.11 18.26 20.57
CA ILE A 901 -32.62 18.13 19.19
C ILE A 901 -33.79 17.76 18.26
N ILE A 902 -33.92 18.50 17.17
CA ILE A 902 -34.72 18.15 16.00
C ILE A 902 -33.74 17.85 14.86
N ALA A 903 -33.71 16.62 14.38
CA ALA A 903 -32.75 16.17 13.40
C ALA A 903 -33.44 15.55 12.18
N ARG A 904 -32.84 15.70 10.99
CA ARG A 904 -33.26 14.91 9.85
C ARG A 904 -33.04 13.42 10.12
N ASP A 905 -33.92 12.57 9.62
CA ASP A 905 -33.72 11.12 9.61
C ASP A 905 -32.59 10.72 8.66
N LEU A 906 -31.34 10.94 9.10
CA LEU A 906 -30.12 10.50 8.46
C LEU A 906 -29.51 9.32 9.24
N PRO A 907 -28.93 8.31 8.57
CA PRO A 907 -28.31 7.17 9.25
C PRO A 907 -27.27 7.60 10.30
N VAL A 908 -26.40 8.58 9.97
CA VAL A 908 -25.37 9.06 10.90
C VAL A 908 -25.94 9.83 12.09
N PHE A 909 -27.06 10.55 11.93
CA PHE A 909 -27.72 11.22 13.05
C PHE A 909 -28.44 10.23 13.97
N LYS A 910 -28.94 9.12 13.42
CA LYS A 910 -29.43 7.99 14.24
C LYS A 910 -28.30 7.27 14.96
N GLU A 911 -27.15 7.13 14.32
CA GLU A 911 -25.95 6.55 14.94
C GLU A 911 -25.47 7.40 16.13
N VAL A 912 -25.47 8.72 16.01
CA VAL A 912 -25.00 9.64 17.06
C VAL A 912 -26.05 9.90 18.14
N ALA A 913 -27.29 10.25 17.76
CA ALA A 913 -28.31 10.69 18.72
C ALA A 913 -29.29 9.59 19.16
N GLY A 914 -29.39 8.45 18.46
CA GLY A 914 -30.29 7.35 18.86
C GLY A 914 -31.73 7.81 19.08
N GLU A 915 -32.26 7.62 20.30
CA GLU A 915 -33.63 8.06 20.67
C GLU A 915 -33.68 9.47 21.30
N HIS A 916 -32.54 10.18 21.35
CA HIS A 916 -32.39 11.49 22.02
C HIS A 916 -32.74 12.69 21.14
N ALA A 917 -33.37 12.47 19.99
CA ALA A 917 -33.77 13.51 19.05
C ALA A 917 -35.16 13.26 18.47
N HIS A 918 -35.86 14.33 18.11
CA HIS A 918 -37.07 14.27 17.29
C HIS A 918 -36.68 14.23 15.81
N TYR A 919 -37.03 13.15 15.12
CA TYR A 919 -36.64 12.95 13.72
C TYR A 919 -37.73 13.39 12.74
N PHE A 920 -37.31 14.03 11.66
CA PHE A 920 -38.17 14.35 10.52
C PHE A 920 -37.61 13.83 9.21
N SER A 921 -38.49 13.53 8.26
CA SER A 921 -38.12 13.07 6.92
C SER A 921 -38.70 13.99 5.85
N GLY A 922 -38.11 13.96 4.66
CA GLY A 922 -38.61 14.70 3.51
C GLY A 922 -37.87 16.02 3.26
N MET A 923 -38.10 16.54 2.06
CA MET A 923 -37.36 17.70 1.50
C MET A 923 -38.26 18.90 1.23
N GLU A 924 -39.58 18.72 1.41
CA GLU A 924 -40.56 19.78 1.23
C GLU A 924 -40.63 20.64 2.51
N PRO A 925 -40.74 21.97 2.40
CA PRO A 925 -40.87 22.87 3.54
C PRO A 925 -42.08 22.57 4.43
N GLU A 926 -43.21 22.15 3.84
CA GLU A 926 -44.46 21.84 4.55
C GLU A 926 -44.29 20.67 5.53
N GLY A 927 -43.53 19.65 5.11
CA GLY A 927 -43.22 18.49 5.95
C GLY A 927 -42.36 18.87 7.16
N MET A 928 -41.36 19.73 6.94
CA MET A 928 -40.52 20.24 8.02
C MET A 928 -41.31 21.13 8.98
N ALA A 929 -42.13 22.06 8.46
CA ALA A 929 -42.99 22.91 9.29
C ALA A 929 -43.95 22.08 10.14
N SER A 930 -44.56 21.04 9.56
CA SER A 930 -45.45 20.12 10.29
C SER A 930 -44.73 19.37 11.41
N SER A 931 -43.48 18.94 11.18
CA SER A 931 -42.67 18.30 12.23
C SER A 931 -42.26 19.27 13.34
N ILE A 932 -41.92 20.52 12.99
CA ILE A 932 -41.62 21.55 13.99
C ILE A 932 -42.86 21.84 14.85
N ILE A 933 -44.06 21.89 14.26
CA ILE A 933 -45.32 22.03 15.00
C ILE A 933 -45.54 20.85 15.94
N ALA A 934 -45.38 19.62 15.44
CA ALA A 934 -45.51 18.41 16.27
C ALA A 934 -44.51 18.42 17.44
N TRP A 935 -43.28 18.87 17.19
CA TRP A 935 -42.28 19.04 18.25
C TRP A 935 -42.66 20.14 19.25
N LEU A 936 -43.21 21.27 18.80
CA LEU A 936 -43.70 22.34 19.69
C LEU A 936 -44.81 21.85 20.62
N ASP A 937 -45.73 21.02 20.12
CA ASP A 937 -46.80 20.41 20.92
C ASP A 937 -46.22 19.48 22.00
N LEU A 938 -45.25 18.63 21.63
CA LEU A 938 -44.53 17.77 22.57
C LEU A 938 -43.73 18.59 23.60
N TYR A 939 -43.07 19.66 23.15
CA TYR A 939 -42.28 20.54 24.01
C TYR A 939 -43.16 21.26 25.04
N ALA A 940 -44.34 21.74 24.63
CA ALA A 940 -45.32 22.34 25.52
C ALA A 940 -45.88 21.33 26.55
N ALA A 941 -46.00 20.05 26.17
CA ALA A 941 -46.41 18.96 27.06
C ALA A 941 -45.28 18.44 27.98
N GLY A 942 -44.03 18.85 27.76
CA GLY A 942 -42.86 18.28 28.46
C GLY A 942 -42.52 16.85 28.01
N GLU A 943 -43.01 16.44 26.84
CA GLU A 943 -42.86 15.09 26.25
C GLU A 943 -41.87 15.07 25.07
N ALA A 944 -41.26 16.21 24.73
CA ALA A 944 -40.23 16.27 23.69
C ALA A 944 -39.03 15.38 24.07
N PRO A 945 -38.43 14.63 23.12
CA PRO A 945 -37.25 13.82 23.39
C PRO A 945 -36.13 14.64 24.04
N ALA A 946 -35.65 14.16 25.19
CA ALA A 946 -34.57 14.82 25.90
C ALA A 946 -33.21 14.43 25.30
N SER A 947 -32.36 15.44 25.09
CA SER A 947 -30.96 15.22 24.69
C SER A 947 -30.05 14.90 25.88
N THR A 948 -30.53 15.10 27.11
CA THR A 948 -29.78 14.77 28.33
C THR A 948 -29.52 13.27 28.40
N GLY A 949 -28.27 12.90 28.69
CA GLY A 949 -27.84 11.50 28.74
C GLY A 949 -27.50 10.87 27.37
N MET A 950 -27.54 11.64 26.27
CA MET A 950 -27.04 11.17 24.97
C MET A 950 -25.55 10.78 25.09
N PRO A 951 -25.15 9.58 24.63
CA PRO A 951 -23.76 9.13 24.74
C PRO A 951 -22.85 9.96 23.82
N TRP A 952 -21.66 10.30 24.31
CA TRP A 952 -20.62 10.98 23.54
C TRP A 952 -19.24 10.61 24.10
N LEU A 953 -18.18 10.90 23.32
CA LEU A 953 -16.80 10.61 23.69
C LEU A 953 -16.01 11.88 24.00
N THR A 954 -15.13 11.82 24.99
CA THR A 954 -14.07 12.83 25.13
C THR A 954 -13.06 12.70 23.98
N TRP A 955 -12.24 13.72 23.72
CA TRP A 955 -11.17 13.62 22.74
C TRP A 955 -10.19 12.49 23.07
N GLN A 956 -9.89 12.30 24.35
CA GLN A 956 -9.08 11.19 24.83
C GLN A 956 -9.69 9.83 24.47
N GLN A 957 -11.00 9.64 24.73
CA GLN A 957 -11.70 8.39 24.38
C GLN A 957 -11.75 8.17 22.86
N SER A 958 -11.95 9.24 22.09
CA SER A 958 -11.91 9.21 20.62
C SER A 958 -10.54 8.78 20.10
N ALA A 959 -9.46 9.33 20.64
CA ALA A 959 -8.09 8.93 20.30
C ALA A 959 -7.81 7.46 20.64
N ARG A 960 -8.26 6.98 21.81
CA ARG A 960 -8.14 5.56 22.19
C ARG A 960 -8.90 4.63 21.25
N GLN A 961 -10.07 5.05 20.76
CA GLN A 961 -10.81 4.27 19.78
C GLN A 961 -10.08 4.21 18.43
N LEU A 962 -9.51 5.33 17.97
CA LEU A 962 -8.67 5.38 16.77
C LEU A 962 -7.44 4.45 16.91
N GLU A 963 -6.74 4.49 18.05
CA GLU A 963 -5.62 3.59 18.35
C GLU A 963 -6.04 2.11 18.35
N GLY A 964 -7.21 1.80 18.92
CA GLY A 964 -7.81 0.47 18.86
C GLY A 964 -7.89 -0.08 17.44
N VAL A 965 -8.26 0.76 16.48
CA VAL A 965 -8.35 0.38 15.07
C VAL A 965 -6.96 0.37 14.41
N ALA A 966 -6.25 1.50 14.46
CA ALA A 966 -5.03 1.74 13.70
C ALA A 966 -3.83 0.89 14.17
N VAL A 967 -3.77 0.55 15.46
CA VAL A 967 -2.63 -0.14 16.07
C VAL A 967 -3.00 -1.55 16.53
N HIS A 968 -4.14 -1.71 17.21
CA HIS A 968 -4.54 -3.00 17.77
C HIS A 968 -5.36 -3.86 16.80
N GLY A 969 -5.73 -3.32 15.63
CA GLY A 969 -6.40 -4.08 14.59
C GLY A 969 -7.88 -4.37 14.84
N ASN A 970 -8.56 -3.55 15.63
CA ASN A 970 -10.02 -3.63 15.87
C ASN A 970 -10.83 -3.18 14.63
N TRP A 971 -10.60 -3.84 13.50
CA TRP A 971 -11.24 -3.55 12.23
C TRP A 971 -12.72 -3.95 12.26
N TYR A 972 -13.58 -3.11 11.67
CA TYR A 972 -15.02 -3.34 11.64
C TYR A 972 -15.41 -4.33 10.54
N GLN A 973 -14.84 -4.19 9.35
CA GLN A 973 -15.02 -5.12 8.23
C GLN A 973 -13.80 -5.13 7.31
N SER A 974 -13.79 -6.05 6.36
CA SER A 974 -12.81 -6.07 5.27
C SER A 974 -13.53 -6.17 3.93
N TRP A 975 -12.95 -5.56 2.91
CA TRP A 975 -13.49 -5.56 1.56
C TRP A 975 -12.47 -6.16 0.58
N THR A 976 -12.94 -7.11 -0.24
CA THR A 976 -12.23 -7.67 -1.38
C THR A 976 -13.06 -7.47 -2.64
N PRO A 977 -12.43 -7.21 -3.80
CA PRO A 977 -13.12 -7.16 -5.09
C PRO A 977 -13.94 -8.43 -5.32
N GLY A 978 -15.26 -8.28 -5.48
CA GLY A 978 -16.17 -9.38 -5.78
C GLY A 978 -16.38 -9.59 -7.28
N SER A 979 -17.10 -10.66 -7.65
CA SER A 979 -17.66 -10.86 -9.01
C SER A 979 -18.94 -10.05 -9.26
N TYR A 980 -19.46 -9.43 -8.21
CA TYR A 980 -20.54 -8.46 -8.22
C TYR A 980 -20.07 -7.10 -8.76
N ARG A 981 -20.93 -6.38 -9.47
CA ARG A 981 -20.68 -5.00 -9.90
C ARG A 981 -21.83 -4.11 -9.51
N ARG A 982 -21.53 -2.90 -9.03
CA ARG A 982 -22.52 -1.89 -8.67
C ARG A 982 -22.16 -0.57 -9.30
N PHE A 983 -23.16 0.19 -9.73
CA PHE A 983 -22.96 1.57 -10.18
C PHE A 983 -24.12 2.44 -9.68
N GLY A 984 -23.84 3.42 -8.82
CA GLY A 984 -24.82 4.43 -8.42
C GLY A 984 -24.99 5.51 -9.50
N ALA A 985 -26.14 6.18 -9.53
CA ALA A 985 -26.37 7.25 -10.51
C ALA A 985 -25.38 8.43 -10.35
N SER A 986 -24.82 8.64 -9.17
CA SER A 986 -23.77 9.63 -8.91
C SER A 986 -22.38 9.19 -9.35
N ASP A 987 -22.20 7.98 -9.90
CA ASP A 987 -20.90 7.57 -10.44
C ASP A 987 -20.46 8.56 -11.53
N TYR A 988 -19.40 9.30 -11.24
CA TYR A 988 -18.90 10.34 -12.14
C TYR A 988 -18.16 9.73 -13.33
N ARG A 989 -17.77 8.44 -13.30
CA ARG A 989 -17.18 7.73 -14.45
C ARG A 989 -18.23 7.41 -15.50
N ALA A 990 -19.51 7.56 -15.15
CA ALA A 990 -20.59 7.23 -16.03
C ALA A 990 -20.62 8.18 -17.24
N GLN A 991 -20.82 7.59 -18.42
CA GLN A 991 -21.11 8.33 -19.63
C GLN A 991 -22.55 8.83 -19.58
N THR A 992 -22.76 10.14 -19.72
CA THR A 992 -24.11 10.74 -19.72
C THR A 992 -24.23 11.77 -20.83
N SER A 993 -25.33 11.75 -21.58
CA SER A 993 -25.61 12.77 -22.62
C SER A 993 -26.93 13.52 -22.39
N THR A 994 -27.73 13.10 -21.41
CA THR A 994 -28.99 13.73 -20.99
C THR A 994 -29.22 13.46 -19.50
N GLY A 995 -30.06 14.28 -18.88
CA GLY A 995 -30.58 14.08 -17.55
C GLY A 995 -29.81 14.85 -16.49
N ILE A 996 -30.51 15.17 -15.41
CA ILE A 996 -30.01 16.01 -14.33
C ILE A 996 -29.79 15.13 -13.10
N LEU A 997 -28.58 15.17 -12.54
CA LEU A 997 -28.28 14.53 -11.27
C LEU A 997 -28.86 15.36 -10.12
N ARG A 998 -29.73 14.74 -9.32
CA ARG A 998 -30.28 15.30 -8.08
C ARG A 998 -30.24 14.21 -7.01
N ARG A 999 -29.55 14.46 -5.88
CA ARG A 999 -29.61 13.60 -4.67
C ARG A 999 -29.41 12.10 -4.97
N CYS A 1000 -28.24 11.74 -5.51
CA CYS A 1000 -27.89 10.36 -5.90
C CYS A 1000 -28.80 9.71 -6.96
N SER A 1001 -29.63 10.49 -7.67
CA SER A 1001 -30.51 10.00 -8.74
C SER A 1001 -30.37 10.85 -10.00
N ARG A 1002 -30.46 10.25 -11.18
CA ARG A 1002 -30.49 10.96 -12.46
C ARG A 1002 -31.89 10.95 -13.03
N GLN A 1003 -32.45 12.13 -13.24
CA GLN A 1003 -33.77 12.31 -13.81
C GLN A 1003 -33.68 12.73 -15.28
N ALA A 1004 -34.51 12.15 -16.13
CA ALA A 1004 -34.63 12.58 -17.52
C ALA A 1004 -35.05 14.05 -17.61
N ASP A 1005 -34.44 14.81 -18.52
CA ASP A 1005 -34.63 16.27 -18.67
C ASP A 1005 -35.47 16.65 -19.90
N GLY A 1006 -36.06 15.67 -20.59
CA GLY A 1006 -36.81 15.86 -21.83
C GLY A 1006 -35.96 15.81 -23.10
N SER A 1007 -34.65 15.56 -23.00
CA SER A 1007 -33.76 15.32 -24.15
C SER A 1007 -33.51 13.82 -24.35
N PRO A 1008 -33.48 13.31 -25.59
CA PRO A 1008 -33.13 11.92 -25.85
C PRO A 1008 -31.62 11.67 -25.67
N GLY A 1009 -31.24 10.49 -25.17
CA GLY A 1009 -29.84 10.10 -25.07
C GLY A 1009 -29.53 9.05 -23.99
N VAL A 1010 -28.26 8.99 -23.59
CA VAL A 1010 -27.75 8.15 -22.50
C VAL A 1010 -28.03 8.86 -21.17
N LEU A 1011 -29.00 8.35 -20.41
CA LEU A 1011 -29.26 8.83 -19.05
C LEU A 1011 -28.15 8.39 -18.08
N PHE A 1012 -27.63 7.17 -18.29
CA PHE A 1012 -26.49 6.63 -17.55
C PHE A 1012 -25.80 5.50 -18.33
N GLY A 1013 -24.50 5.60 -18.59
CA GLY A 1013 -23.68 4.52 -19.13
C GLY A 1013 -22.54 4.19 -18.18
N THR A 1014 -22.32 2.92 -17.85
CA THR A 1014 -21.17 2.52 -17.03
C THR A 1014 -19.85 2.87 -17.73
N PRO A 1015 -18.74 3.08 -16.99
CA PRO A 1015 -17.42 2.91 -17.59
C PRO A 1015 -17.28 1.49 -18.16
N GLU A 1016 -16.26 1.27 -18.99
CA GLU A 1016 -15.87 -0.09 -19.40
C GLU A 1016 -15.32 -0.85 -18.19
N PHE A 1017 -15.72 -2.11 -18.03
CA PHE A 1017 -15.23 -2.96 -16.96
C PHE A 1017 -15.12 -4.43 -17.38
N PRO A 1018 -14.20 -5.20 -16.76
CA PRO A 1018 -14.07 -6.61 -17.04
C PRO A 1018 -15.18 -7.45 -16.37
N VAL A 1019 -15.70 -8.41 -17.12
CA VAL A 1019 -16.71 -9.40 -16.70
C VAL A 1019 -16.30 -10.78 -17.20
N ALA A 1020 -16.30 -11.78 -16.32
CA ALA A 1020 -16.02 -13.15 -16.71
C ALA A 1020 -17.19 -13.75 -17.50
N SER A 1021 -16.93 -14.82 -18.25
CA SER A 1021 -17.96 -15.64 -18.87
C SER A 1021 -18.91 -16.23 -17.83
N GLY A 1022 -20.20 -16.24 -18.16
CA GLY A 1022 -21.24 -16.77 -17.29
C GLY A 1022 -22.58 -16.06 -17.47
N THR A 1023 -23.55 -16.48 -16.67
CA THR A 1023 -24.87 -15.85 -16.63
C THR A 1023 -24.97 -14.91 -15.45
N TYR A 1024 -25.49 -13.71 -15.69
CA TYR A 1024 -25.64 -12.64 -14.71
C TYR A 1024 -27.09 -12.13 -14.69
N GLU A 1025 -27.56 -11.69 -13.54
CA GLU A 1025 -28.77 -10.90 -13.40
C GLU A 1025 -28.39 -9.43 -13.31
N LEU A 1026 -28.87 -8.63 -14.27
CA LEU A 1026 -28.77 -7.18 -14.27
C LEU A 1026 -30.03 -6.59 -13.63
N ARG A 1027 -29.84 -5.79 -12.57
CA ARG A 1027 -30.90 -5.11 -11.83
C ARG A 1027 -30.75 -3.61 -12.00
N LEU A 1028 -31.78 -2.94 -12.50
CA LEU A 1028 -31.82 -1.50 -12.70
C LEU A 1028 -32.76 -0.87 -11.67
N HIS A 1029 -32.22 -0.02 -10.81
CA HIS A 1029 -32.96 0.65 -9.74
C HIS A 1029 -33.41 2.04 -10.18
N GLY A 1030 -34.66 2.36 -9.88
CA GLY A 1030 -35.24 3.65 -10.23
C GLY A 1030 -36.76 3.60 -10.27
N LYS A 1031 -37.37 4.68 -10.77
CA LYS A 1031 -38.81 4.82 -10.93
C LYS A 1031 -39.13 5.39 -12.29
N ARG A 1032 -40.25 4.95 -12.84
CA ARG A 1032 -40.85 5.54 -14.04
C ARG A 1032 -42.19 6.16 -13.63
N HIS A 1033 -42.32 7.46 -13.80
CA HIS A 1033 -43.50 8.21 -13.32
C HIS A 1033 -44.62 8.27 -14.38
N SER A 1034 -44.27 8.11 -15.65
CA SER A 1034 -45.21 8.11 -16.77
C SER A 1034 -44.90 6.99 -17.76
N PRO A 1035 -45.93 6.31 -18.32
CA PRO A 1035 -45.75 5.40 -19.44
C PRO A 1035 -45.43 6.13 -20.76
N ALA A 1036 -45.48 7.47 -20.79
CA ALA A 1036 -45.08 8.26 -21.95
C ALA A 1036 -43.58 8.07 -22.27
N GLY A 1037 -43.25 8.16 -23.56
CA GLY A 1037 -41.90 7.96 -24.08
C GLY A 1037 -41.38 6.52 -24.02
N VAL A 1038 -40.11 6.34 -24.34
CA VAL A 1038 -39.41 5.06 -24.38
C VAL A 1038 -38.12 5.16 -23.57
N ALA A 1039 -37.91 4.18 -22.70
CA ALA A 1039 -36.64 3.96 -22.02
C ALA A 1039 -36.23 2.50 -22.21
N TRP A 1040 -34.95 2.24 -22.42
CA TRP A 1040 -34.41 0.89 -22.63
C TRP A 1040 -33.01 0.77 -22.06
N VAL A 1041 -32.53 -0.46 -21.91
CA VAL A 1041 -31.15 -0.75 -21.54
C VAL A 1041 -30.43 -1.45 -22.69
N ASP A 1042 -29.18 -1.07 -22.94
CA ASP A 1042 -28.26 -1.75 -23.84
C ASP A 1042 -27.11 -2.38 -23.04
N VAL A 1043 -26.78 -3.62 -23.37
CA VAL A 1043 -25.61 -4.34 -22.83
C VAL A 1043 -24.67 -4.69 -23.97
N GLU A 1044 -23.45 -4.17 -23.91
CA GLU A 1044 -22.48 -4.21 -25.01
C GLU A 1044 -21.10 -4.70 -24.56
N ALA A 1045 -20.35 -5.27 -25.51
CA ALA A 1045 -18.97 -5.74 -25.36
C ALA A 1045 -18.19 -5.58 -26.68
N HIS A 1046 -16.87 -5.72 -26.65
CA HIS A 1046 -15.97 -5.67 -27.83
C HIS A 1046 -16.18 -4.41 -28.69
N ALA A 1047 -16.01 -3.24 -28.09
CA ALA A 1047 -16.20 -1.92 -28.69
C ALA A 1047 -17.58 -1.75 -29.35
N GLY A 1048 -18.61 -2.40 -28.79
CA GLY A 1048 -19.99 -2.35 -29.28
C GLY A 1048 -20.29 -3.29 -30.45
N SER A 1049 -19.31 -4.09 -30.91
CA SER A 1049 -19.56 -5.12 -31.92
C SER A 1049 -20.47 -6.24 -31.41
N TRP A 1050 -20.46 -6.47 -30.09
CA TRP A 1050 -21.38 -7.38 -29.43
C TRP A 1050 -22.45 -6.58 -28.70
N ARG A 1051 -23.71 -6.77 -29.12
CA ARG A 1051 -24.89 -6.32 -28.39
C ARG A 1051 -25.54 -7.53 -27.75
N LEU A 1052 -25.16 -7.81 -26.50
CA LEU A 1052 -25.55 -9.02 -25.78
C LEU A 1052 -27.04 -9.00 -25.45
N GLU A 1053 -27.56 -7.86 -25.02
CA GLU A 1053 -28.98 -7.67 -24.71
C GLU A 1053 -29.42 -6.23 -25.00
N SER A 1054 -30.70 -6.08 -25.36
CA SER A 1054 -31.36 -4.78 -25.43
C SER A 1054 -32.85 -4.92 -25.14
N THR A 1055 -33.34 -4.27 -24.08
CA THR A 1055 -34.71 -4.48 -23.59
C THR A 1055 -35.33 -3.18 -23.09
N ALA A 1056 -36.62 -2.97 -23.38
CA ALA A 1056 -37.39 -1.83 -22.91
C ALA A 1056 -37.62 -1.87 -21.37
N LEU A 1057 -37.58 -0.71 -20.74
CA LEU A 1057 -37.79 -0.54 -19.31
C LEU A 1057 -39.25 -0.18 -19.03
N HIS A 1058 -39.96 -1.08 -18.36
CA HIS A 1058 -41.39 -0.93 -18.11
C HIS A 1058 -41.70 -0.37 -16.71
N GLY A 1059 -40.78 -0.53 -15.75
CA GLY A 1059 -40.94 -0.07 -14.37
C GLY A 1059 -41.95 -0.91 -13.57
N ASP A 1060 -41.49 -1.57 -12.51
CA ASP A 1060 -42.30 -2.28 -11.51
C ASP A 1060 -41.86 -1.86 -10.10
N ALA A 1061 -42.58 -2.28 -9.05
CA ALA A 1061 -42.33 -1.88 -7.65
C ALA A 1061 -40.83 -1.94 -7.23
N GLY A 1062 -40.15 -0.79 -7.30
CA GLY A 1062 -38.76 -0.59 -6.88
C GLY A 1062 -37.66 -0.79 -7.94
N TYR A 1063 -37.99 -1.23 -9.17
CA TYR A 1063 -37.02 -1.47 -10.24
C TYR A 1063 -37.48 -0.88 -11.58
N LEU A 1064 -36.55 -0.32 -12.36
CA LEU A 1064 -36.79 0.04 -13.76
C LEU A 1064 -36.84 -1.21 -14.65
N GLY A 1065 -36.09 -2.24 -14.29
CA GLY A 1065 -36.07 -3.53 -14.97
C GLY A 1065 -35.14 -4.54 -14.31
N LYS A 1066 -35.38 -5.82 -14.59
CA LYS A 1066 -34.49 -6.96 -14.27
C LYS A 1066 -34.37 -7.83 -15.52
N LEU A 1067 -33.16 -8.23 -15.88
CA LEU A 1067 -32.91 -9.12 -17.01
C LEU A 1067 -31.71 -10.03 -16.76
N ASN A 1068 -31.74 -11.22 -17.37
CA ASN A 1068 -30.60 -12.12 -17.38
C ASN A 1068 -29.72 -11.82 -18.59
N VAL A 1069 -28.42 -11.68 -18.36
CA VAL A 1069 -27.41 -11.45 -19.40
C VAL A 1069 -26.51 -12.67 -19.44
N ASN A 1070 -26.39 -13.30 -20.60
CA ASN A 1070 -25.44 -14.38 -20.83
C ASN A 1070 -24.18 -13.82 -21.49
N VAL A 1071 -23.04 -13.97 -20.82
CA VAL A 1071 -21.73 -13.51 -21.27
C VAL A 1071 -20.94 -14.74 -21.73
N PRO A 1072 -20.77 -14.97 -23.03
CA PRO A 1072 -20.28 -16.25 -23.54
C PRO A 1072 -18.76 -16.46 -23.35
N GLU A 1073 -17.99 -15.39 -23.22
CA GLU A 1073 -16.54 -15.41 -22.97
C GLU A 1073 -16.16 -14.28 -22.01
N ASP A 1074 -14.94 -14.30 -21.47
CA ASP A 1074 -14.47 -13.23 -20.59
C ASP A 1074 -14.30 -11.94 -21.43
N VAL A 1075 -14.95 -10.86 -21.01
CA VAL A 1075 -14.96 -9.57 -21.69
C VAL A 1075 -14.21 -8.56 -20.84
N LEU A 1076 -13.33 -7.76 -21.44
CA LEU A 1076 -12.57 -6.70 -20.74
C LEU A 1076 -13.27 -5.34 -20.78
N ASP A 1077 -14.09 -5.09 -21.80
CA ASP A 1077 -14.70 -3.79 -22.13
C ASP A 1077 -16.23 -3.80 -22.04
N PHE A 1078 -16.77 -4.57 -21.10
CA PHE A 1078 -18.22 -4.72 -20.91
C PHE A 1078 -18.84 -3.37 -20.51
N ARG A 1079 -20.00 -3.05 -21.09
CA ARG A 1079 -20.70 -1.77 -20.85
C ARG A 1079 -22.21 -1.96 -20.76
N ILE A 1080 -22.83 -1.21 -19.85
CA ILE A 1080 -24.30 -1.13 -19.71
C ILE A 1080 -24.72 0.32 -19.87
N ARG A 1081 -25.73 0.58 -20.73
CA ARG A 1081 -26.28 1.93 -20.96
C ARG A 1081 -27.78 1.96 -20.74
N VAL A 1082 -28.25 2.88 -19.90
CA VAL A 1082 -29.65 3.23 -19.73
C VAL A 1082 -29.97 4.41 -20.64
N MET A 1083 -30.89 4.18 -21.56
CA MET A 1083 -31.26 5.09 -22.64
C MET A 1083 -32.68 5.61 -22.44
N VAL A 1084 -32.92 6.86 -22.84
CA VAL A 1084 -34.23 7.51 -22.78
C VAL A 1084 -34.49 8.32 -24.06
N ASP A 1085 -35.76 8.42 -24.46
CA ASP A 1085 -36.20 9.42 -25.44
C ASP A 1085 -36.64 10.73 -24.76
N GLY A 1086 -36.96 11.76 -25.56
CA GLY A 1086 -37.34 13.08 -25.04
C GLY A 1086 -38.69 13.15 -24.33
N ALA A 1087 -39.50 12.09 -24.35
CA ALA A 1087 -40.79 12.02 -23.68
C ALA A 1087 -40.79 11.11 -22.44
N ALA A 1088 -39.67 10.43 -22.17
CA ALA A 1088 -39.53 9.49 -21.06
C ALA A 1088 -39.40 10.22 -19.72
N ASP A 1089 -40.21 9.82 -18.74
CA ASP A 1089 -40.15 10.31 -17.37
C ASP A 1089 -39.58 9.24 -16.44
N VAL A 1090 -38.25 9.18 -16.39
CA VAL A 1090 -37.46 8.17 -15.68
C VAL A 1090 -36.54 8.82 -14.66
N VAL A 1091 -36.52 8.25 -13.47
CA VAL A 1091 -35.57 8.55 -12.41
C VAL A 1091 -34.72 7.30 -12.17
N PHE A 1092 -33.44 7.37 -12.52
CA PHE A 1092 -32.47 6.30 -12.33
C PHE A 1092 -31.71 6.48 -11.01
N HIS A 1093 -31.63 5.42 -10.20
CA HIS A 1093 -30.90 5.43 -8.92
C HIS A 1093 -29.56 4.69 -9.01
N GLY A 1094 -29.46 3.64 -9.84
CA GLY A 1094 -28.26 2.82 -9.94
C GLY A 1094 -28.54 1.48 -10.59
N LEU A 1095 -27.49 0.68 -10.77
CA LEU A 1095 -27.59 -0.67 -11.31
C LEU A 1095 -26.64 -1.64 -10.62
N GLU A 1096 -26.99 -2.92 -10.67
CA GLU A 1096 -26.23 -4.04 -10.12
C GLU A 1096 -26.12 -5.16 -11.16
N LEU A 1097 -24.94 -5.75 -11.32
CA LEU A 1097 -24.71 -6.97 -12.10
C LEU A 1097 -24.28 -8.08 -11.14
N VAL A 1098 -25.11 -9.11 -11.02
CA VAL A 1098 -24.95 -10.19 -10.03
C VAL A 1098 -24.79 -11.53 -10.76
N PRO A 1099 -23.77 -12.37 -10.46
CA PRO A 1099 -23.70 -13.72 -11.03
C PRO A 1099 -24.95 -14.55 -10.66
N ALA A 1100 -25.54 -15.24 -11.63
CA ALA A 1100 -26.76 -16.05 -11.45
C ALA A 1100 -26.54 -17.32 -10.61
N HIS A 1101 -25.28 -17.77 -10.47
CA HIS A 1101 -24.89 -18.82 -9.53
C HIS A 1101 -23.95 -18.20 -8.50
N ARG A 1102 -24.44 -17.96 -7.28
CA ARG A 1102 -23.54 -17.80 -6.13
C ARG A 1102 -22.94 -19.18 -5.84
N PRO A 1103 -21.62 -19.40 -5.95
CA PRO A 1103 -21.04 -20.43 -5.11
C PRO A 1103 -21.31 -19.97 -3.68
N GLU A 1104 -21.99 -20.79 -2.88
CA GLU A 1104 -21.96 -20.62 -1.44
C GLU A 1104 -20.49 -20.71 -1.01
N VAL A 1105 -19.86 -19.55 -0.81
CA VAL A 1105 -18.62 -19.50 -0.04
C VAL A 1105 -19.04 -19.92 1.36
N ARG A 1106 -18.80 -21.19 1.69
CA ARG A 1106 -18.76 -21.65 3.08
C ARG A 1106 -17.81 -20.70 3.79
N ALA A 1107 -18.34 -19.88 4.70
CA ALA A 1107 -17.54 -19.26 5.74
C ALA A 1107 -16.86 -20.41 6.50
N GLY A 1108 -15.61 -20.68 6.13
CA GLY A 1108 -14.74 -21.60 6.84
C GLY A 1108 -14.42 -20.99 8.20
N ALA A 1109 -14.71 -21.77 9.23
CA ALA A 1109 -14.51 -21.43 10.62
C ALA A 1109 -13.03 -21.22 11.00
N SER A 1110 -12.86 -20.33 11.99
CA SER A 1110 -11.68 -19.99 12.83
C SER A 1110 -10.47 -19.40 12.14
#